data_AF-A0A9P7J6N0-F1
#
_entry.id   AF-A0A9P7J6N0-F1
#
_cell.length_a   1.000
_cell.length_b   1.000
_cell.length_c   1.000
_cell.angle_alpha   90.00
_cell.angle_beta   90.00
_cell.angle_gamma   90.00
#
_symmetry.space_group_name_H-M   'P 1'
#
loop_
_entity.id
_entity.type
_entity.pdbx_description
1 polymer ?
#
loop_
_entity_poly.entity_id
_entity_poly.type
_entity_poly.pdbx_seq_one_letter_code
_entity_poly.pdbx_strand_id
1 'polypeptide(L)'
;MMLLQWCTLSPAGPSKLSAIRFSSPSRVHSIKIFPTDAQPFGQCPDIIARTEPEAFFLDVYFNAHPVGSSVDAKQKLKAPNALMPTVIPYAGGIVEYAVNMGSEFATRLMIVRGDFETVSMAIYGDVVSDTPTKSTTYSPLSLPIHSSVPLQPNDDWELPEFPHLYSDLNEEEMDIDLDTAFRCLSRPVVDDVSSEQLHRFAKKVSEAVGPRDDAQSYLIAGILSRSASQTPEFAQALMQALELETIFDSSTLDEDALFTLLDASTNPDVSRLLKASWFLNVLQAVLALPTVTPEMKKACRRLSDRVGSWTVFEQALSGVPDADYTRAALFLKDIGKEEKSFGIWLSCITTHEDLFARIRDAPAYEGVYPLDLMSGLNPSEEITHSEFMAFVRAYVGVASVLAVYAWSDSLPNLHCRERTLGVLRLWQEIPGYRAIISPLLLLPQMTFRLECMTIGNDPPTTAGINAESLLFALAANPQSFLNPDFVRCVKGWEPWSLTWINERERADIERAAKLADEGLGGAVEELVGFAKEGHDAILDQGRIRALRVAVAVIMHTLEDNIESGTKGGDWAVLEAVWGEHTHGLLNYTIDVFTRISVEVKQGFSLTPSPSPTIGLEPLLLVANESLYLIASLHPLSITTTRAVRMLVSGVLDIYSRTDVASHESVANTAVRDAAFLVKHACANVLCALSRSSQDQPKCGSSAVLRTLFEQGLHFDNIDPAKRVSSALDLVLRVLAGDGDGLPAGWIPTVIPQILTPLTLFFRHLEPMHKVQLVQQLVSLDRGVLGLGEFLVQDEVKRLAGLLKVMAERGAVTQWEVGAGLEFVAGLVEGEDGDWCISALHQSECGTIMAGLLEAGLYSKHLGMIAGRLAGNPESLGIELRLSVVTALLRGVQVQELSVCRMNAFGLISAVLETTDEKDRDPERLLWEVGHALGAVVESNDNLSSLDSESVVNTLLLLDSPSQSDLHGLTCEQWVKLCTHLETSLPPNMLPMLPIIKGFHPSPSSPPMISFLPSTLTLPLYDLISLLQPLAPLPSTPPPKRKSPSQDVLGLVAISPPTAVLRSPAVTGLTKTYTRNDFRELRQLPSARQNTSRLPSMHVDDFLQVEMSSSPLAQPVVPSGDMLNLSPSFNMGKENGYI
;
A
#
# COMPACT_ATOMS: atom_id res chain seq x y z
N MET A 1 -53.45 -31.92 27.68
CA MET A 1 -52.00 -31.74 27.67
C MET A 1 -51.53 -31.75 26.23
N MET A 2 -50.66 -30.81 25.86
CA MET A 2 -50.08 -30.76 24.52
C MET A 2 -48.88 -31.70 24.43
N LEU A 3 -48.69 -32.38 23.29
CA LEU A 3 -47.46 -33.12 23.03
C LEU A 3 -46.33 -32.11 22.80
N LEU A 4 -45.36 -32.08 23.71
CA LEU A 4 -44.19 -31.20 23.61
C LEU A 4 -43.14 -31.79 22.67
N GLN A 5 -42.91 -33.10 22.77
CA GLN A 5 -41.90 -33.80 21.97
C GLN A 5 -42.21 -35.30 21.89
N TRP A 6 -42.01 -35.89 20.70
CA TRP A 6 -41.88 -37.34 20.50
C TRP A 6 -40.44 -37.66 20.07
N CYS A 7 -39.84 -38.71 20.63
CA CYS A 7 -38.49 -39.14 20.24
C CYS A 7 -38.20 -40.59 20.61
N THR A 8 -37.30 -41.21 19.82
CA THR A 8 -36.61 -42.45 20.15
C THR A 8 -35.16 -42.10 20.48
N LEU A 9 -34.77 -42.31 21.73
CA LEU A 9 -33.44 -41.99 22.22
C LEU A 9 -32.54 -43.22 22.18
N SER A 10 -31.29 -43.02 21.73
CA SER A 10 -30.19 -43.97 21.90
C SER A 10 -29.05 -43.24 22.62
N PRO A 11 -28.48 -43.78 23.70
CA PRO A 11 -27.43 -43.09 24.44
C PRO A 11 -26.14 -43.00 23.63
N ALA A 12 -25.47 -41.85 23.69
CA ALA A 12 -24.21 -41.61 22.99
C ALA A 12 -23.01 -41.69 23.96
N GLY A 13 -22.03 -42.54 23.63
CA GLY A 13 -20.79 -42.67 24.39
C GLY A 13 -20.89 -43.49 25.69
N PRO A 14 -19.79 -43.61 26.44
CA PRO A 14 -19.70 -44.49 27.62
C PRO A 14 -20.52 -44.02 28.82
N SER A 15 -21.05 -42.78 28.79
CA SER A 15 -21.82 -42.18 29.88
C SER A 15 -23.29 -42.64 29.95
N LYS A 16 -23.78 -43.35 28.91
CA LYS A 16 -25.17 -43.81 28.77
C LYS A 16 -26.21 -42.68 28.88
N LEU A 17 -25.92 -41.53 28.27
CA LEU A 17 -26.75 -40.32 28.32
C LEU A 17 -27.35 -39.98 26.96
N SER A 18 -28.60 -39.50 26.98
CA SER A 18 -29.26 -38.81 25.88
C SER A 18 -29.86 -37.50 26.38
N ALA A 19 -29.98 -36.49 25.53
CA ALA A 19 -30.54 -35.20 25.90
C ALA A 19 -31.64 -34.77 24.92
N ILE A 20 -32.67 -34.12 25.45
CA ILE A 20 -33.79 -33.55 24.71
C ILE A 20 -33.82 -32.06 24.98
N ARG A 21 -33.69 -31.27 23.92
CA ARG A 21 -33.77 -29.81 23.96
C ARG A 21 -35.12 -29.36 23.44
N PHE A 22 -35.89 -28.67 24.28
CA PHE A 22 -37.14 -28.04 23.86
C PHE A 22 -36.84 -26.72 23.15
N SER A 23 -37.58 -26.42 22.08
CA SER A 23 -37.45 -25.17 21.31
C SER A 23 -37.88 -23.93 22.11
N SER A 24 -38.71 -24.12 23.12
CA SER A 24 -39.25 -23.08 24.01
C SER A 24 -39.28 -23.60 25.47
N PRO A 25 -39.21 -22.72 26.48
CA PRO A 25 -39.36 -23.14 27.87
C PRO A 25 -40.69 -23.87 28.03
N SER A 26 -40.63 -25.10 28.50
CA SER A 26 -41.79 -26.00 28.55
C SER A 26 -41.96 -26.54 29.95
N ARG A 27 -43.20 -26.60 30.43
CA ARG A 27 -43.56 -27.24 31.69
C ARG A 27 -43.96 -28.69 31.41
N VAL A 28 -43.11 -29.63 31.82
CA VAL A 28 -43.34 -31.06 31.59
C VAL A 28 -44.29 -31.61 32.66
N HIS A 29 -45.41 -32.17 32.22
CA HIS A 29 -46.43 -32.74 33.10
C HIS A 29 -46.33 -34.25 33.20
N SER A 30 -46.17 -34.94 32.06
CA SER A 30 -46.01 -36.40 32.04
C SER A 30 -45.06 -36.87 30.93
N ILE A 31 -44.45 -38.03 31.16
CA ILE A 31 -43.62 -38.75 30.20
C ILE A 31 -44.23 -40.13 30.00
N LYS A 32 -44.48 -40.51 28.76
CA LYS A 32 -45.06 -41.80 28.40
C LYS A 32 -44.06 -42.62 27.59
N ILE A 33 -43.73 -43.82 28.07
CA ILE A 33 -42.81 -44.75 27.42
C ILE A 33 -43.62 -45.84 26.74
N PHE A 34 -43.23 -46.21 25.52
CA PHE A 34 -43.93 -47.19 24.69
C PHE A 34 -43.04 -48.42 24.47
N PRO A 35 -43.57 -49.66 24.51
CA PRO A 35 -42.81 -50.85 24.22
C PRO A 35 -42.53 -50.95 22.72
N THR A 36 -41.58 -51.79 22.34
CA THR A 36 -41.32 -52.10 20.92
C THR A 36 -42.60 -52.56 20.22
N ASP A 37 -42.77 -52.12 18.97
CA ASP A 37 -43.91 -52.38 18.09
C ASP A 37 -45.24 -51.68 18.46
N ALA A 38 -45.28 -50.88 19.53
CA ALA A 38 -46.47 -50.07 19.82
C ALA A 38 -46.61 -48.91 18.82
N GLN A 39 -47.85 -48.57 18.44
CA GLN A 39 -48.19 -47.38 17.66
C GLN A 39 -48.70 -46.27 18.59
N PRO A 40 -47.86 -45.27 18.94
CA PRO A 40 -48.19 -44.27 19.97
C PRO A 40 -49.33 -43.33 19.55
N PHE A 41 -49.47 -43.08 18.25
CA PHE A 41 -50.40 -42.11 17.69
C PHE A 41 -51.30 -42.80 16.67
N GLY A 42 -52.58 -42.97 17.00
CA GLY A 42 -53.55 -43.64 16.11
C GLY A 42 -53.75 -42.94 14.75
N GLN A 43 -53.37 -41.66 14.63
CA GLN A 43 -53.42 -40.90 13.38
C GLN A 43 -52.14 -41.06 12.52
N CYS A 44 -51.06 -41.63 13.08
CA CYS A 44 -49.77 -41.80 12.42
C CYS A 44 -49.28 -43.25 12.62
N PRO A 45 -49.87 -44.24 11.92
CA PRO A 45 -49.52 -45.66 12.10
C PRO A 45 -48.08 -46.00 11.73
N ASP A 46 -47.43 -45.13 10.94
CA ASP A 46 -46.03 -45.27 10.53
C ASP A 46 -45.04 -45.03 11.69
N ILE A 47 -45.50 -44.39 12.78
CA ILE A 47 -44.69 -44.18 13.98
C ILE A 47 -44.79 -45.44 14.83
N ILE A 48 -43.77 -46.29 14.72
CA ILE A 48 -43.63 -47.52 15.52
C ILE A 48 -42.58 -47.28 16.59
N ALA A 49 -42.96 -47.48 17.86
CA ALA A 49 -42.06 -47.35 18.99
C ALA A 49 -41.04 -48.50 19.02
N ARG A 50 -39.83 -48.19 19.49
CA ARG A 50 -38.77 -49.15 19.79
C ARG A 50 -38.18 -48.85 21.17
N THR A 51 -38.24 -49.82 22.07
CA THR A 51 -37.73 -49.70 23.44
C THR A 51 -37.09 -51.01 23.88
N GLU A 52 -35.77 -50.99 24.07
CA GLU A 52 -34.92 -52.14 24.40
C GLU A 52 -33.94 -51.73 25.51
N PRO A 53 -33.79 -52.52 26.60
CA PRO A 53 -34.44 -53.80 26.90
C PRO A 53 -35.90 -53.65 27.37
N GLU A 54 -36.61 -54.76 27.57
CA GLU A 54 -38.03 -54.73 28.00
C GLU A 54 -38.27 -54.05 29.36
N ALA A 55 -37.25 -54.03 30.24
CA ALA A 55 -37.32 -53.36 31.54
C ALA A 55 -35.96 -52.76 31.94
N PHE A 56 -35.97 -51.54 32.47
CA PHE A 56 -34.79 -50.79 32.92
C PHE A 56 -35.17 -49.61 33.82
N PHE A 57 -34.17 -48.97 34.43
CA PHE A 57 -34.35 -47.71 35.16
C PHE A 57 -33.83 -46.54 34.32
N LEU A 58 -34.56 -45.43 34.34
CA LEU A 58 -34.15 -44.15 33.76
C LEU A 58 -33.97 -43.11 34.86
N ASP A 59 -32.81 -42.47 34.93
CA ASP A 59 -32.64 -41.21 35.64
C ASP A 59 -32.90 -40.06 34.67
N VAL A 60 -33.97 -39.31 34.90
CA VAL A 60 -34.35 -38.13 34.13
C VAL A 60 -33.99 -36.88 34.92
N TYR A 61 -33.24 -35.98 34.30
CA TYR A 61 -32.79 -34.73 34.89
C TYR A 61 -33.41 -33.55 34.14
N PHE A 62 -34.06 -32.65 34.86
CA PHE A 62 -34.58 -31.40 34.28
C PHE A 62 -33.69 -30.23 34.68
N ASN A 63 -33.34 -29.39 33.71
CA ASN A 63 -32.78 -28.07 33.99
C ASN A 63 -33.94 -27.11 34.32
N ALA A 64 -34.30 -27.03 35.60
CA ALA A 64 -35.43 -26.22 36.06
C ALA A 64 -35.08 -24.72 36.06
N HIS A 65 -35.80 -23.95 35.27
CA HIS A 65 -35.76 -22.49 35.24
C HIS A 65 -37.01 -21.95 35.95
N PRO A 66 -36.88 -21.06 36.94
CA PRO A 66 -38.04 -20.47 37.59
C PRO A 66 -38.82 -19.58 36.61
N VAL A 67 -40.13 -19.78 36.53
CA VAL A 67 -41.09 -19.03 35.71
C VAL A 67 -42.01 -18.27 36.66
N GLY A 68 -41.66 -17.03 37.00
CA GLY A 68 -42.50 -16.21 37.86
C GLY A 68 -41.87 -14.90 38.29
N SER A 69 -42.59 -13.82 38.04
CA SER A 69 -42.34 -12.43 38.45
C SER A 69 -42.25 -12.30 39.98
N SER A 70 -41.04 -12.08 40.51
CA SER A 70 -40.91 -11.64 41.90
C SER A 70 -41.15 -10.13 41.99
N VAL A 71 -42.28 -9.75 42.58
CA VAL A 71 -42.59 -8.36 42.98
C VAL A 71 -41.65 -7.87 44.10
N ASP A 72 -40.77 -8.73 44.64
CA ASP A 72 -39.69 -8.33 45.55
C ASP A 72 -38.31 -8.56 44.93
N ALA A 73 -37.78 -7.52 44.26
CA ALA A 73 -36.53 -7.54 43.51
C ALA A 73 -35.24 -7.42 44.38
N LYS A 74 -35.26 -7.82 45.66
CA LYS A 74 -34.09 -7.69 46.55
C LYS A 74 -33.38 -8.99 46.94
N GLN A 75 -33.82 -10.15 46.45
CA GLN A 75 -33.02 -11.38 46.56
C GLN A 75 -32.78 -11.98 45.18
N LYS A 76 -31.63 -11.64 44.58
CA LYS A 76 -31.04 -12.42 43.48
C LYS A 76 -30.76 -13.84 44.01
N LEU A 77 -31.71 -14.75 43.84
CA LEU A 77 -31.42 -16.17 43.91
C LEU A 77 -30.50 -16.50 42.73
N LYS A 78 -29.21 -16.69 43.02
CA LYS A 78 -28.24 -17.35 42.12
C LYS A 78 -28.97 -18.54 41.51
N ALA A 79 -29.29 -18.51 40.22
CA ALA A 79 -29.91 -19.66 39.55
C ALA A 79 -28.90 -20.80 39.61
N PRO A 80 -29.07 -21.83 40.46
CA PRO A 80 -28.24 -22.99 40.31
C PRO A 80 -28.73 -23.68 39.04
N ASN A 81 -27.83 -24.08 38.15
CA ASN A 81 -28.11 -25.10 37.14
C ASN A 81 -28.37 -26.44 37.86
N ALA A 82 -29.38 -26.47 38.74
CA ALA A 82 -29.76 -27.60 39.55
C ALA A 82 -30.55 -28.53 38.63
N LEU A 83 -29.88 -29.59 38.21
CA LEU A 83 -30.52 -30.72 37.57
C LEU A 83 -31.37 -31.42 38.62
N MET A 84 -32.70 -31.36 38.49
CA MET A 84 -33.60 -32.11 39.39
C MET A 84 -33.68 -33.57 38.91
N PRO A 85 -33.14 -34.55 39.66
CA PRO A 85 -33.17 -35.96 39.26
C PRO A 85 -34.54 -36.58 39.57
N THR A 86 -35.05 -37.38 38.64
CA THR A 86 -36.26 -38.21 38.80
C THR A 86 -35.98 -39.60 38.26
N VAL A 87 -36.14 -40.63 39.09
CA VAL A 87 -35.92 -42.02 38.68
C VAL A 87 -37.24 -42.64 38.22
N ILE A 88 -37.25 -43.16 37.00
CA ILE A 88 -38.40 -43.79 36.35
C ILE A 88 -38.11 -45.29 36.18
N PRO A 89 -38.78 -46.19 36.92
CA PRO A 89 -38.66 -47.62 36.73
C PRO A 89 -39.60 -48.09 35.61
N TYR A 90 -39.05 -48.54 34.47
CA TYR A 90 -39.81 -49.09 33.36
C TYR A 90 -39.79 -50.63 33.40
N ALA A 91 -40.97 -51.25 33.46
CA ALA A 91 -41.14 -52.70 33.58
C ALA A 91 -41.76 -53.34 32.34
N GLY A 92 -41.76 -52.64 31.20
CA GLY A 92 -42.41 -53.05 29.95
C GLY A 92 -43.85 -52.54 29.81
N GLY A 93 -44.41 -52.69 28.61
CA GLY A 93 -45.76 -52.18 28.27
C GLY A 93 -45.81 -50.66 28.08
N ILE A 94 -47.00 -50.11 27.83
CA ILE A 94 -47.18 -48.65 27.72
C ILE A 94 -47.36 -48.09 29.13
N VAL A 95 -46.41 -47.28 29.60
CA VAL A 95 -46.44 -46.71 30.96
C VAL A 95 -46.30 -45.19 30.90
N GLU A 96 -47.11 -44.49 31.69
CA GLU A 96 -47.10 -43.04 31.81
C GLU A 96 -46.69 -42.62 33.22
N TYR A 97 -45.70 -41.74 33.31
CA TYR A 97 -45.16 -41.22 34.56
C TYR A 97 -45.49 -39.73 34.67
N ALA A 98 -46.15 -39.34 35.76
CA ALA A 98 -46.39 -37.95 36.08
C ALA A 98 -45.09 -37.32 36.62
N VAL A 99 -44.65 -36.23 35.99
CA VAL A 99 -43.46 -35.45 36.38
C VAL A 99 -43.85 -34.28 37.30
N ASN A 100 -45.10 -33.79 37.20
CA ASN A 100 -45.67 -32.72 38.03
C ASN A 100 -44.70 -31.55 38.28
N MET A 101 -44.11 -31.01 37.21
CA MET A 101 -43.29 -29.81 37.31
C MET A 101 -44.18 -28.64 37.77
N GLY A 102 -43.81 -28.00 38.89
CA GLY A 102 -44.58 -26.92 39.50
C GLY A 102 -44.83 -25.75 38.54
N SER A 103 -45.87 -24.95 38.82
CA SER A 103 -46.21 -23.77 38.01
C SER A 103 -45.09 -22.73 37.93
N GLU A 104 -44.24 -22.75 38.94
CA GLU A 104 -43.11 -21.87 39.16
C GLU A 104 -41.85 -22.32 38.42
N PHE A 105 -41.85 -23.45 37.68
CA PHE A 105 -40.69 -23.91 36.91
C PHE A 105 -41.06 -24.28 35.45
N ALA A 106 -40.10 -24.10 34.56
CA ALA A 106 -40.08 -24.66 33.21
C ALA A 106 -38.68 -25.16 32.85
N THR A 107 -38.57 -25.99 31.83
CA THR A 107 -37.29 -26.52 31.35
C THR A 107 -37.11 -26.28 29.86
N ARG A 108 -35.86 -26.07 29.44
CA ARG A 108 -35.46 -26.15 28.03
C ARG A 108 -34.62 -27.40 27.73
N LEU A 109 -34.23 -28.16 28.76
CA LEU A 109 -33.34 -29.31 28.64
C LEU A 109 -33.77 -30.43 29.59
N MET A 110 -34.01 -31.61 29.02
CA MET A 110 -34.20 -32.85 29.75
C MET A 110 -33.07 -33.82 29.39
N ILE A 111 -32.37 -34.36 30.39
CA ILE A 111 -31.32 -35.36 30.20
C ILE A 111 -31.86 -36.70 30.70
N VAL A 112 -31.69 -37.75 29.90
CA VAL A 112 -32.12 -39.11 30.22
C VAL A 112 -30.88 -40.00 30.30
N ARG A 113 -30.69 -40.64 31.45
CA ARG A 113 -29.64 -41.62 31.70
C ARG A 113 -30.26 -42.96 32.03
N GLY A 114 -29.71 -44.07 31.57
CA GLY A 114 -30.18 -45.38 32.00
C GLY A 114 -29.52 -46.52 31.26
N ASP A 115 -29.83 -47.74 31.68
CA ASP A 115 -29.35 -48.97 31.05
C ASP A 115 -30.28 -49.41 29.91
N PHE A 116 -30.50 -48.52 28.94
CA PHE A 116 -31.28 -48.79 27.72
C PHE A 116 -30.40 -48.71 26.47
N GLU A 117 -30.74 -49.50 25.45
CA GLU A 117 -30.16 -49.39 24.11
C GLU A 117 -30.95 -48.39 23.28
N THR A 118 -32.29 -48.52 23.32
CA THR A 118 -33.22 -47.57 22.70
C THR A 118 -34.44 -47.37 23.58
N VAL A 119 -34.99 -46.16 23.63
CA VAL A 119 -36.25 -45.90 24.34
C VAL A 119 -37.09 -44.91 23.55
N SER A 120 -38.34 -45.28 23.28
CA SER A 120 -39.32 -44.42 22.61
C SER A 120 -40.28 -43.81 23.63
N MET A 121 -40.30 -42.47 23.70
CA MET A 121 -41.11 -41.74 24.67
C MET A 121 -41.79 -40.50 24.09
N ALA A 122 -42.99 -40.21 24.60
CA ALA A 122 -43.77 -39.00 24.33
C ALA A 122 -43.78 -38.13 25.59
N ILE A 123 -43.51 -36.84 25.42
CA ILE A 123 -43.43 -35.87 26.52
C ILE A 123 -44.58 -34.90 26.38
N TYR A 124 -45.38 -34.77 27.44
CA TYR A 124 -46.58 -33.95 27.46
C TYR A 124 -46.44 -32.80 28.45
N GLY A 125 -47.00 -31.66 28.07
CA GLY A 125 -47.02 -30.48 28.92
C GLY A 125 -47.51 -29.22 28.22
N ASP A 126 -47.04 -28.06 28.67
CA ASP A 126 -47.42 -26.75 28.15
C ASP A 126 -46.19 -25.89 27.84
N VAL A 127 -46.25 -25.08 26.79
CA VAL A 127 -45.21 -24.09 26.46
C VAL A 127 -45.43 -22.83 27.28
N VAL A 128 -44.37 -22.35 27.93
CA VAL A 128 -44.37 -21.11 28.71
C VAL A 128 -43.89 -19.97 27.81
N SER A 129 -44.77 -19.00 27.54
CA SER A 129 -44.43 -17.80 26.75
C SER A 129 -43.62 -16.80 27.59
N ASP A 130 -42.35 -16.55 27.21
CA ASP A 130 -41.40 -15.65 27.91
C ASP A 130 -41.67 -14.14 27.70
N THR A 131 -42.78 -13.70 27.11
CA THR A 131 -42.99 -12.28 26.77
C THR A 131 -44.04 -11.60 27.66
N PRO A 132 -43.63 -10.85 28.70
CA PRO A 132 -44.41 -9.67 29.07
C PRO A 132 -44.36 -8.70 27.87
N THR A 133 -45.52 -8.28 27.38
CA THR A 133 -45.66 -7.19 26.40
C THR A 133 -45.03 -5.92 26.98
N LYS A 134 -43.75 -5.67 26.67
CA LYS A 134 -43.14 -4.34 26.84
C LYS A 134 -43.77 -3.42 25.81
N SER A 135 -44.44 -2.37 26.27
CA SER A 135 -44.89 -1.24 25.47
C SER A 135 -43.73 -0.69 24.63
N THR A 136 -43.87 -0.74 23.30
CA THR A 136 -42.89 -0.27 22.30
C THR A 136 -43.02 1.23 21.98
N THR A 137 -43.60 2.03 22.87
CA THR A 137 -43.55 3.49 22.73
C THR A 137 -42.25 4.01 23.35
N TYR A 138 -41.15 3.86 22.61
CA TYR A 138 -39.90 4.56 22.91
C TYR A 138 -40.12 6.04 22.58
N SER A 139 -40.34 6.86 23.61
CA SER A 139 -40.13 8.31 23.49
C SER A 139 -38.63 8.54 23.69
N PRO A 140 -37.88 9.04 22.69
CA PRO A 140 -36.49 9.42 22.90
C PRO A 140 -36.45 10.45 24.04
N LEU A 141 -35.68 10.17 25.09
CA LEU A 141 -35.31 11.19 26.06
C LEU A 141 -34.29 12.12 25.38
N SER A 142 -34.50 13.43 25.50
CA SER A 142 -33.49 14.42 25.15
C SER A 142 -32.25 14.16 25.99
N LEU A 143 -31.13 13.88 25.33
CA LEU A 143 -29.84 13.74 26.00
C LEU A 143 -29.53 15.06 26.73
N PRO A 144 -29.19 15.05 28.03
CA PRO A 144 -28.72 16.24 28.73
C PRO A 144 -27.28 16.53 28.28
N ILE A 145 -27.13 17.02 27.04
CA ILE A 145 -25.83 17.35 26.43
C ILE A 145 -25.22 18.57 27.14
N HIS A 146 -26.03 19.54 27.57
CA HIS A 146 -25.58 20.79 28.20
C HIS A 146 -24.90 20.61 29.57
N SER A 147 -25.24 19.57 30.34
CA SER A 147 -24.70 19.33 31.70
C SER A 147 -23.53 18.34 31.74
N SER A 148 -23.20 17.69 30.63
CA SER A 148 -22.23 16.57 30.56
C SER A 148 -20.93 16.91 29.80
N VAL A 149 -20.79 18.15 29.33
CA VAL A 149 -19.66 18.60 28.50
C VAL A 149 -18.34 18.81 29.26
N PRO A 150 -18.28 19.26 30.53
CA PRO A 150 -17.11 18.97 31.32
C PRO A 150 -17.21 17.49 31.69
N LEU A 151 -16.46 16.64 30.98
CA LEU A 151 -16.28 15.22 31.28
C LEU A 151 -15.72 14.97 32.70
N GLN A 152 -15.37 16.04 33.42
CA GLN A 152 -14.89 16.06 34.79
C GLN A 152 -16.04 15.99 35.82
N PRO A 153 -15.90 15.18 36.88
CA PRO A 153 -16.76 15.27 38.05
C PRO A 153 -16.64 16.65 38.70
N ASN A 154 -17.78 17.32 38.91
CA ASN A 154 -17.88 18.54 39.71
C ASN A 154 -18.53 18.19 41.06
N ASP A 155 -18.29 18.98 42.11
CA ASP A 155 -18.91 18.80 43.45
C ASP A 155 -20.45 18.74 43.36
N ASP A 156 -21.00 19.38 42.32
CA ASP A 156 -22.42 19.37 41.96
C ASP A 156 -22.98 17.97 41.63
N TRP A 157 -22.16 16.96 41.33
CA TRP A 157 -22.60 15.60 40.98
C TRP A 157 -23.17 14.83 42.17
N GLU A 158 -22.82 15.22 43.40
CA GLU A 158 -23.37 14.62 44.61
C GLU A 158 -24.76 15.19 44.98
N LEU A 159 -25.20 16.26 44.30
CA LEU A 159 -26.48 16.89 44.58
C LEU A 159 -27.66 16.08 43.99
N PRO A 160 -28.78 15.91 44.73
CA PRO A 160 -29.94 15.16 44.25
C PRO A 160 -30.60 15.75 43.00
N GLU A 161 -30.34 17.02 42.73
CA GLU A 161 -30.91 17.80 41.63
C GLU A 161 -30.11 17.65 40.34
N PHE A 162 -28.90 17.08 40.38
CA PHE A 162 -28.11 16.75 39.19
C PHE A 162 -28.83 15.67 38.34
N PRO A 163 -28.90 15.79 37.00
CA PRO A 163 -28.23 16.75 36.11
C PRO A 163 -28.98 18.09 35.88
N HIS A 164 -30.09 18.33 36.55
CA HIS A 164 -30.95 19.51 36.37
C HIS A 164 -30.53 20.72 37.23
N LEU A 165 -29.23 20.93 37.37
CA LEU A 165 -28.68 22.10 38.04
C LEU A 165 -28.40 23.17 36.99
N TYR A 166 -29.14 24.27 37.04
CA TYR A 166 -29.03 25.36 36.09
C TYR A 166 -28.46 26.63 36.73
N SER A 167 -27.85 27.47 35.92
CA SER A 167 -27.42 28.81 36.30
C SER A 167 -28.64 29.70 36.48
N ASP A 168 -28.74 30.34 37.65
CA ASP A 168 -29.77 31.36 37.88
C ASP A 168 -29.31 32.70 37.28
N LEU A 169 -29.86 33.06 36.13
CA LEU A 169 -29.59 34.34 35.46
C LEU A 169 -30.56 35.45 35.92
N ASN A 170 -31.51 35.15 36.82
CA ASN A 170 -32.63 36.02 37.18
C ASN A 170 -32.45 36.83 38.46
N GLU A 171 -31.29 36.79 39.13
CA GLU A 171 -31.07 37.61 40.31
C GLU A 171 -30.95 39.10 39.91
N GLU A 172 -32.09 39.81 39.98
CA GLU A 172 -32.20 41.26 39.77
C GLU A 172 -31.35 42.07 40.78
N GLU A 173 -30.90 41.44 41.87
CA GLU A 173 -30.07 42.03 42.94
C GLU A 173 -28.58 41.63 42.92
N MET A 174 -28.13 40.77 41.99
CA MET A 174 -26.71 40.42 41.90
C MET A 174 -25.89 41.58 41.31
N ASP A 175 -24.99 42.15 42.12
CA ASP A 175 -23.82 42.90 41.66
C ASP A 175 -22.89 41.90 40.93
N ILE A 176 -23.07 41.77 39.62
CA ILE A 176 -22.27 40.84 38.80
C ILE A 176 -20.92 41.49 38.50
N ASP A 177 -19.88 41.06 39.20
CA ASP A 177 -18.49 41.24 38.75
C ASP A 177 -18.07 40.10 37.80
N LEU A 178 -16.90 40.24 37.17
CA LEU A 178 -16.42 39.26 36.19
C LEU A 178 -16.14 37.88 36.81
N ASP A 179 -15.70 37.81 38.07
CA ASP A 179 -15.45 36.53 38.76
C ASP A 179 -16.78 35.81 39.08
N THR A 180 -17.79 36.56 39.52
CA THR A 180 -19.14 36.05 39.76
C THR A 180 -19.79 35.61 38.45
N ALA A 181 -19.66 36.37 37.37
CA ALA A 181 -20.13 35.98 36.04
C ALA A 181 -19.45 34.69 35.56
N PHE A 182 -18.12 34.63 35.68
CA PHE A 182 -17.34 33.44 35.34
C PHE A 182 -17.84 32.22 36.13
N ARG A 183 -17.94 32.31 37.46
CA ARG A 183 -18.43 31.22 38.32
C ARG A 183 -19.88 30.84 38.06
N CYS A 184 -20.76 31.81 37.80
CA CYS A 184 -22.16 31.56 37.46
C CYS A 184 -22.27 30.63 36.24
N LEU A 185 -21.46 30.89 35.20
CA LEU A 185 -21.43 30.08 33.98
C LEU A 185 -20.72 28.72 34.13
N SER A 186 -20.35 28.31 35.34
CA SER A 186 -19.93 26.91 35.60
C SER A 186 -21.06 25.92 35.36
N ARG A 187 -22.32 26.37 35.42
CA ARG A 187 -23.53 25.55 35.23
C ARG A 187 -24.22 25.88 33.90
N PRO A 188 -24.97 24.93 33.31
CA PRO A 188 -25.73 25.17 32.10
C PRO A 188 -26.85 26.20 32.33
N VAL A 189 -27.15 27.00 31.31
CA VAL A 189 -28.32 27.88 31.30
C VAL A 189 -29.57 27.04 30.98
N VAL A 190 -30.73 27.36 31.56
CA VAL A 190 -31.97 26.63 31.23
C VAL A 190 -32.36 26.88 29.77
N ASP A 191 -32.80 25.84 29.06
CA ASP A 191 -33.15 25.92 27.63
C ASP A 191 -34.34 26.86 27.33
N ASP A 192 -35.18 27.17 28.33
CA ASP A 192 -36.38 28.02 28.21
C ASP A 192 -36.18 29.48 28.67
N VAL A 193 -34.94 29.89 28.95
CA VAL A 193 -34.61 31.28 29.30
C VAL A 193 -34.95 32.23 28.16
N SER A 194 -35.59 33.36 28.48
CA SER A 194 -35.95 34.35 27.47
C SER A 194 -34.73 35.07 26.90
N SER A 195 -34.74 35.37 25.60
CA SER A 195 -33.66 36.12 24.96
C SER A 195 -33.38 37.48 25.64
N GLU A 196 -34.40 38.12 26.22
CA GLU A 196 -34.22 39.38 26.98
C GLU A 196 -33.34 39.19 28.24
N GLN A 197 -33.49 38.08 28.96
CA GLN A 197 -32.66 37.75 30.13
C GLN A 197 -31.20 37.50 29.72
N LEU A 198 -30.97 36.80 28.61
CA LEU A 198 -29.63 36.56 28.07
C LEU A 198 -28.92 37.86 27.72
N HIS A 199 -29.59 38.78 27.01
CA HIS A 199 -29.04 40.09 26.65
C HIS A 199 -28.80 40.97 27.88
N ARG A 200 -29.68 40.91 28.88
CA ARG A 200 -29.51 41.65 30.14
C ARG A 200 -28.27 41.18 30.90
N PHE A 201 -28.07 39.87 31.00
CA PHE A 201 -26.86 39.29 31.59
C PHE A 201 -25.60 39.70 30.81
N ALA A 202 -25.61 39.56 29.48
CA ALA A 202 -24.50 39.95 28.63
C ALA A 202 -24.13 41.45 28.80
N LYS A 203 -25.13 42.32 28.94
CA LYS A 203 -24.93 43.74 29.22
C LYS A 203 -24.29 43.97 30.60
N LYS A 204 -24.73 43.27 31.65
CA LYS A 204 -24.12 43.34 32.98
C LYS A 204 -22.64 42.92 32.94
N VAL A 205 -22.32 41.85 32.19
CA VAL A 205 -20.92 41.41 32.00
C VAL A 205 -20.10 42.50 31.30
N SER A 206 -20.65 43.14 30.26
CA SER A 206 -20.01 44.26 29.56
C SER A 206 -19.78 45.48 30.47
N GLU A 207 -20.74 45.82 31.34
CA GLU A 207 -20.62 46.90 32.33
C GLU A 207 -19.56 46.60 33.42
N ALA A 208 -19.28 45.32 33.69
CA ALA A 208 -18.26 44.87 34.64
C ALA A 208 -16.83 44.84 34.05
N VAL A 209 -16.66 45.11 32.75
CA VAL A 209 -15.35 45.18 32.07
C VAL A 209 -14.56 46.39 32.58
N GLY A 210 -13.51 46.13 33.35
CA GLY A 210 -12.60 47.13 33.91
C GLY A 210 -11.46 47.57 32.96
N PRO A 211 -10.45 48.29 33.47
CA PRO A 211 -9.25 48.64 32.70
C PRO A 211 -8.41 47.41 32.36
N ARG A 212 -7.70 47.45 31.22
CA ARG A 212 -6.89 46.34 30.68
C ARG A 212 -5.97 45.72 31.73
N ASP A 213 -6.22 44.46 32.05
CA ASP A 213 -5.44 43.63 32.97
C ASP A 213 -5.41 42.17 32.47
N ASP A 214 -4.38 41.43 32.83
CA ASP A 214 -4.16 40.04 32.43
C ASP A 214 -5.28 39.15 33.02
N ALA A 215 -5.60 39.38 34.31
CA ALA A 215 -6.67 38.69 35.01
C ALA A 215 -8.05 38.91 34.35
N GLN A 216 -8.29 40.11 33.83
CA GLN A 216 -9.53 40.42 33.12
C GLN A 216 -9.60 39.71 31.77
N SER A 217 -8.48 39.65 31.03
CA SER A 217 -8.41 38.94 29.75
C SER A 217 -8.69 37.44 29.94
N TYR A 218 -8.13 36.84 30.99
CA TYR A 218 -8.40 35.45 31.38
C TYR A 218 -9.88 35.22 31.75
N LEU A 219 -10.47 36.07 32.60
CA LEU A 219 -11.87 35.92 33.02
C LEU A 219 -12.84 36.07 31.84
N ILE A 220 -12.61 37.02 30.93
CA ILE A 220 -13.43 37.19 29.72
C ILE A 220 -13.25 36.00 28.79
N ALA A 221 -12.01 35.54 28.53
CA ALA A 221 -11.78 34.32 27.77
C ALA A 221 -12.53 33.12 28.38
N GLY A 222 -12.51 33.01 29.71
CA GLY A 222 -13.24 32.01 30.50
C GLY A 222 -14.76 32.07 30.34
N ILE A 223 -15.34 33.27 30.38
CA ILE A 223 -16.76 33.51 30.14
C ILE A 223 -17.12 33.07 28.71
N LEU A 224 -16.30 33.43 27.72
CA LEU A 224 -16.52 33.01 26.33
C LEU A 224 -16.47 31.49 26.18
N SER A 225 -15.45 30.85 26.76
CA SER A 225 -15.30 29.39 26.73
C SER A 225 -16.48 28.66 27.37
N ARG A 226 -16.98 29.14 28.51
CA ARG A 226 -18.15 28.54 29.20
C ARG A 226 -19.47 28.81 28.48
N SER A 227 -19.58 29.96 27.81
CA SER A 227 -20.76 30.28 26.98
C SER A 227 -20.78 29.50 25.66
N ALA A 228 -19.62 29.07 25.16
CA ALA A 228 -19.46 28.42 23.87
C ALA A 228 -20.20 27.07 23.76
N SER A 229 -20.41 26.36 24.88
CA SER A 229 -21.14 25.10 24.95
C SER A 229 -22.65 25.25 25.21
N GLN A 230 -23.14 26.48 25.44
CA GLN A 230 -24.53 26.81 25.73
C GLN A 230 -25.34 27.03 24.44
N THR A 231 -26.56 27.56 24.56
CA THR A 231 -27.41 27.89 23.41
C THR A 231 -26.76 28.94 22.51
N PRO A 232 -26.93 28.86 21.17
CA PRO A 232 -26.32 29.81 20.22
C PRO A 232 -26.75 31.26 20.49
N GLU A 233 -28.00 31.46 20.92
CA GLU A 233 -28.52 32.79 21.27
C GLU A 233 -27.74 33.44 22.42
N PHE A 234 -27.26 32.66 23.39
CA PHE A 234 -26.49 33.20 24.51
C PHE A 234 -25.09 33.63 24.10
N ALA A 235 -24.38 32.80 23.31
CA ALA A 235 -23.08 33.14 22.76
C ALA A 235 -23.18 34.42 21.90
N GLN A 236 -24.20 34.52 21.05
CA GLN A 236 -24.44 35.72 20.23
C GLN A 236 -24.74 36.96 21.07
N ALA A 237 -25.55 36.84 22.13
CA ALA A 237 -25.85 37.96 23.03
C ALA A 237 -24.57 38.50 23.72
N LEU A 238 -23.68 37.61 24.18
CA LEU A 238 -22.38 37.99 24.74
C LEU A 238 -21.47 38.64 23.70
N MET A 239 -21.43 38.10 22.47
CA MET A 239 -20.58 38.63 21.40
C MET A 239 -21.04 39.99 20.88
N GLN A 240 -22.33 40.30 20.96
CA GLN A 240 -22.86 41.63 20.62
C GLN A 240 -22.62 42.66 21.73
N ALA A 241 -22.55 42.23 22.99
CA ALA A 241 -22.38 43.12 24.14
C ALA A 241 -20.91 43.43 24.47
N LEU A 242 -19.97 42.54 24.13
CA LEU A 242 -18.54 42.67 24.47
C LEU A 242 -17.72 43.31 23.33
N GLU A 243 -17.01 44.40 23.63
CA GLU A 243 -16.06 45.03 22.71
C GLU A 243 -14.66 44.38 22.85
N LEU A 244 -14.47 43.20 22.24
CA LEU A 244 -13.23 42.40 22.39
C LEU A 244 -11.94 43.13 21.99
N GLU A 245 -11.99 44.07 21.05
CA GLU A 245 -10.83 44.89 20.63
C GLU A 245 -10.29 45.77 21.77
N THR A 246 -11.15 46.14 22.73
CA THR A 246 -10.74 46.93 23.89
C THR A 246 -10.13 46.08 25.00
N ILE A 247 -10.42 44.77 24.99
CA ILE A 247 -10.10 43.78 26.03
C ILE A 247 -8.80 43.04 25.72
N PHE A 248 -8.63 42.51 24.50
CA PHE A 248 -7.46 41.70 24.13
C PHE A 248 -6.38 42.54 23.45
N ASP A 249 -5.18 42.54 24.02
CA ASP A 249 -3.98 43.14 23.44
C ASP A 249 -2.80 42.16 23.53
N SER A 250 -1.76 42.41 22.74
CA SER A 250 -0.50 41.69 22.72
C SER A 250 0.21 41.65 24.08
N SER A 251 -0.09 42.59 24.98
CA SER A 251 0.47 42.63 26.33
C SER A 251 -0.37 41.94 27.40
N THR A 252 -1.66 41.66 27.15
CA THR A 252 -2.59 41.11 28.15
C THR A 252 -2.96 39.64 27.91
N LEU A 253 -2.59 39.09 26.76
CA LEU A 253 -2.78 37.68 26.43
C LEU A 253 -1.66 36.83 27.02
N ASP A 254 -1.96 36.19 28.15
CA ASP A 254 -1.12 35.16 28.75
C ASP A 254 -1.46 33.76 28.20
N GLU A 255 -0.70 32.76 28.65
CA GLU A 255 -0.83 31.37 28.22
C GLU A 255 -2.21 30.79 28.55
N ASP A 256 -2.73 31.04 29.75
CA ASP A 256 -4.02 30.53 30.21
C ASP A 256 -5.19 31.16 29.45
N ALA A 257 -5.15 32.47 29.17
CA ALA A 257 -6.16 33.13 28.33
C ALA A 257 -6.16 32.57 26.90
N LEU A 258 -4.98 32.28 26.33
CA LEU A 258 -4.86 31.69 24.99
C LEU A 258 -5.45 30.28 24.91
N PHE A 259 -5.16 29.41 25.88
CA PHE A 259 -5.80 28.07 25.92
C PHE A 259 -7.31 28.15 26.11
N THR A 260 -7.77 29.10 26.91
CA THR A 260 -9.20 29.29 27.15
C THR A 260 -9.91 29.83 25.91
N LEU A 261 -9.28 30.75 25.17
CA LEU A 261 -9.76 31.22 23.87
C LEU A 261 -9.69 30.13 22.79
N LEU A 262 -8.70 29.25 22.84
CA LEU A 262 -8.61 28.08 21.96
C LEU A 262 -9.83 27.17 22.11
N ASP A 263 -10.25 26.89 23.35
CA ASP A 263 -11.50 26.18 23.63
C ASP A 263 -12.72 26.95 23.11
N ALA A 264 -12.83 28.25 23.44
CA ALA A 264 -13.96 29.10 23.04
C ALA A 264 -14.11 29.21 21.51
N SER A 265 -13.01 29.27 20.77
CA SER A 265 -12.97 29.36 19.31
C SER A 265 -13.52 28.12 18.59
N THR A 266 -13.80 27.06 19.33
CA THR A 266 -14.47 25.86 18.80
C THR A 266 -15.95 26.11 18.51
N ASN A 267 -16.54 27.15 19.09
CA ASN A 267 -17.88 27.61 18.73
C ASN A 267 -17.84 28.46 17.44
N PRO A 268 -18.76 28.21 16.47
CA PRO A 268 -18.79 28.93 15.19
C PRO A 268 -18.88 30.44 15.33
N ASP A 269 -19.70 30.95 16.25
CA ASP A 269 -19.96 32.37 16.40
C ASP A 269 -18.75 33.10 17.01
N VAL A 270 -18.12 32.48 18.02
CA VAL A 270 -16.86 32.99 18.60
C VAL A 270 -15.74 32.97 17.55
N SER A 271 -15.62 31.88 16.79
CA SER A 271 -14.63 31.74 15.72
C SER A 271 -14.76 32.83 14.64
N ARG A 272 -16.00 33.11 14.19
CA ARG A 272 -16.27 34.16 13.20
C ARG A 272 -15.84 35.55 13.67
N LEU A 273 -16.01 35.86 14.96
CA LEU A 273 -15.59 37.13 15.53
C LEU A 273 -14.06 37.22 15.66
N LEU A 274 -13.40 36.16 16.15
CA LEU A 274 -11.95 36.09 16.28
C LEU A 274 -11.22 36.04 14.93
N LYS A 275 -11.91 35.69 13.84
CA LYS A 275 -11.37 35.76 12.46
C LYS A 275 -11.11 37.19 11.98
N ALA A 276 -11.60 38.21 12.70
CA ALA A 276 -11.35 39.59 12.34
C ALA A 276 -9.84 39.91 12.28
N SER A 277 -9.46 40.77 11.33
CA SER A 277 -8.05 41.09 11.07
C SER A 277 -7.33 41.70 12.27
N TRP A 278 -8.04 42.43 13.13
CA TRP A 278 -7.45 43.02 14.34
C TRP A 278 -6.92 41.93 15.29
N PHE A 279 -7.66 40.84 15.50
CA PHE A 279 -7.27 39.78 16.42
C PHE A 279 -6.13 38.93 15.86
N LEU A 280 -6.17 38.61 14.56
CA LEU A 280 -5.06 37.93 13.90
C LEU A 280 -3.76 38.75 13.96
N ASN A 281 -3.85 40.08 13.85
CA ASN A 281 -2.70 40.97 14.04
C ASN A 281 -2.18 40.95 15.49
N VAL A 282 -3.08 40.86 16.48
CA VAL A 282 -2.69 40.69 17.89
C VAL A 282 -1.94 39.37 18.10
N LEU A 283 -2.42 38.24 17.55
CA LEU A 283 -1.71 36.95 17.62
C LEU A 283 -0.33 37.01 16.95
N GLN A 284 -0.22 37.69 15.80
CA GLN A 284 1.07 37.90 15.14
C GLN A 284 2.01 38.77 15.98
N ALA A 285 1.49 39.80 16.66
CA ALA A 285 2.27 40.63 17.57
C ALA A 285 2.79 39.83 18.77
N VAL A 286 1.96 38.95 19.37
CA VAL A 286 2.38 38.04 20.44
C VAL A 286 3.47 37.08 19.94
N LEU A 287 3.32 36.49 18.75
CA LEU A 287 4.34 35.61 18.16
C LEU A 287 5.68 36.31 17.90
N ALA A 288 5.66 37.62 17.65
CA ALA A 288 6.86 38.42 17.42
C ALA A 288 7.60 38.80 18.71
N LEU A 289 6.97 38.65 19.89
CA LEU A 289 7.60 38.98 21.17
C LEU A 289 8.69 37.94 21.53
N PRO A 290 9.91 38.39 21.89
CA PRO A 290 11.02 37.50 22.21
C PRO A 290 10.87 36.80 23.58
N THR A 291 10.01 37.31 24.47
CA THR A 291 9.81 36.83 25.83
C THR A 291 8.79 35.67 25.93
N VAL A 292 8.16 35.29 24.82
CA VAL A 292 7.06 34.32 24.79
C VAL A 292 7.59 32.88 24.81
N THR A 293 6.99 32.05 25.68
CA THR A 293 7.30 30.63 25.84
C THR A 293 6.96 29.84 24.56
N PRO A 294 7.65 28.72 24.26
CA PRO A 294 7.34 27.91 23.08
C PRO A 294 5.90 27.38 23.09
N GLU A 295 5.35 27.07 24.26
CA GLU A 295 3.97 26.62 24.49
C GLU A 295 2.97 27.71 24.08
N MET A 296 3.22 28.95 24.49
CA MET A 296 2.39 30.10 24.13
C MET A 296 2.46 30.43 22.63
N LYS A 297 3.63 30.22 21.98
CA LYS A 297 3.74 30.31 20.50
C LYS A 297 2.94 29.21 19.81
N LYS A 298 2.98 27.98 20.33
CA LYS A 298 2.19 26.84 19.83
C LYS A 298 0.70 27.12 19.96
N ALA A 299 0.23 27.59 21.12
CA ALA A 299 -1.15 27.97 21.38
C ALA A 299 -1.64 29.09 20.43
N CYS A 300 -0.84 30.15 20.22
CA CYS A 300 -1.17 31.24 19.30
C CYS A 300 -1.39 30.77 17.85
N ARG A 301 -0.50 29.92 17.33
CA ARG A 301 -0.63 29.40 15.96
C ARG A 301 -1.81 28.47 15.83
N ARG A 302 -1.97 27.57 16.80
CA ARG A 302 -3.09 26.63 16.82
C ARG A 302 -4.43 27.35 16.90
N LEU A 303 -4.52 28.44 17.68
CA LEU A 303 -5.70 29.32 17.72
C LEU A 303 -5.96 29.99 16.36
N SER A 304 -4.92 30.57 15.73
CA SER A 304 -5.03 31.16 14.39
C SER A 304 -5.49 30.14 13.35
N ASP A 305 -4.92 28.93 13.38
CA ASP A 305 -5.26 27.85 12.45
C ASP A 305 -6.68 27.32 12.69
N ARG A 306 -7.11 27.20 13.95
CA ARG A 306 -8.46 26.76 14.33
C ARG A 306 -9.53 27.74 13.84
N VAL A 307 -9.31 29.03 14.06
CA VAL A 307 -10.18 30.12 13.58
C VAL A 307 -10.28 30.13 12.05
N GLY A 308 -9.16 29.92 11.35
CA GLY A 308 -9.15 29.80 9.89
C GLY A 308 -9.88 28.54 9.38
N SER A 309 -9.65 27.40 10.04
CA SER A 309 -10.13 26.10 9.60
C SER A 309 -11.64 25.90 9.79
N TRP A 310 -12.28 26.66 10.69
CA TRP A 310 -13.75 26.69 10.80
C TRP A 310 -14.41 27.05 9.46
N THR A 311 -13.84 28.03 8.75
CA THR A 311 -14.39 28.45 7.46
C THR A 311 -14.17 27.43 6.35
N VAL A 312 -13.06 26.68 6.40
CA VAL A 312 -12.80 25.55 5.50
C VAL A 312 -13.81 24.43 5.78
N PHE A 313 -14.08 24.15 7.06
CA PHE A 313 -15.07 23.15 7.47
C PHE A 313 -16.49 23.52 7.00
N GLU A 314 -16.94 24.76 7.19
CA GLU A 314 -18.25 25.22 6.70
C GLU A 314 -18.38 25.16 5.17
N GLN A 315 -17.30 25.46 4.44
CA GLN A 315 -17.25 25.34 2.97
C GLN A 315 -17.35 23.88 2.53
N ALA A 316 -16.62 22.98 3.20
CA ALA A 316 -16.66 21.54 2.97
C ALA A 316 -18.06 20.96 3.26
N LEU A 317 -18.72 21.39 4.33
CA LEU A 317 -20.11 21.00 4.62
C LEU A 317 -21.09 21.45 3.51
N SER A 318 -20.85 22.62 2.94
CA SER A 318 -21.73 23.22 1.92
C SER A 318 -21.53 22.67 0.51
N GLY A 319 -20.49 21.84 0.28
CA GLY A 319 -20.19 21.26 -1.02
C GLY A 319 -19.71 22.28 -2.06
N VAL A 320 -18.97 23.31 -1.63
CA VAL A 320 -18.37 24.29 -2.53
C VAL A 320 -17.37 23.59 -3.47
N PRO A 321 -17.34 23.88 -4.79
CA PRO A 321 -16.31 23.35 -5.68
C PRO A 321 -14.92 23.75 -5.16
N ASP A 322 -13.96 22.81 -5.21
CA ASP A 322 -12.59 22.95 -4.69
C ASP A 322 -12.45 23.08 -3.16
N ALA A 323 -13.43 22.59 -2.39
CA ALA A 323 -13.31 22.54 -0.93
C ALA A 323 -12.16 21.59 -0.48
N ASP A 324 -11.35 22.05 0.47
CA ASP A 324 -10.25 21.26 1.06
C ASP A 324 -10.78 20.33 2.16
N TYR A 325 -11.24 19.14 1.75
CA TYR A 325 -11.76 18.11 2.65
C TYR A 325 -10.72 17.56 3.63
N THR A 326 -9.45 17.51 3.22
CA THR A 326 -8.35 17.01 4.06
C THR A 326 -8.11 17.96 5.23
N ARG A 327 -8.02 19.26 4.97
CA ARG A 327 -7.89 20.27 6.04
C ARG A 327 -9.11 20.30 6.95
N ALA A 328 -10.32 20.13 6.41
CA ALA A 328 -11.54 20.02 7.19
C ALA A 328 -11.54 18.79 8.13
N ALA A 329 -11.01 17.64 7.69
CA ALA A 329 -10.86 16.46 8.55
C ALA A 329 -9.76 16.62 9.61
N LEU A 330 -8.64 17.27 9.27
CA LEU A 330 -7.57 17.60 10.22
C LEU A 330 -8.05 18.57 11.30
N PHE A 331 -8.96 19.48 10.97
CA PHE A 331 -9.63 20.35 11.95
C PHE A 331 -10.42 19.54 12.99
N LEU A 332 -11.19 18.53 12.56
CA LEU A 332 -11.90 17.64 13.49
C LEU A 332 -10.95 16.76 14.32
N LYS A 333 -9.81 16.37 13.75
CA LYS A 333 -8.74 15.68 14.48
C LYS A 333 -8.15 16.57 15.57
N ASP A 334 -7.94 17.86 15.29
CA ASP A 334 -7.42 18.83 16.25
C ASP A 334 -8.37 19.06 17.42
N ILE A 335 -9.66 19.25 17.14
CA ILE A 335 -10.71 19.35 18.17
C ILE A 335 -10.74 18.10 19.05
N GLY A 336 -10.63 16.92 18.44
CA GLY A 336 -10.66 15.63 19.13
C GLY A 336 -9.47 15.34 20.05
N LYS A 337 -8.47 16.24 20.12
CA LYS A 337 -7.34 16.14 21.07
C LYS A 337 -7.66 16.74 22.44
N GLU A 338 -8.66 17.62 22.54
CA GLU A 338 -8.97 18.39 23.74
C GLU A 338 -10.43 18.18 24.16
N GLU A 339 -10.65 17.86 25.43
CA GLU A 339 -11.99 17.48 25.93
C GLU A 339 -13.01 18.61 25.86
N LYS A 340 -12.61 19.80 26.33
CA LYS A 340 -13.48 20.98 26.36
C LYS A 340 -13.84 21.40 24.95
N SER A 341 -12.85 21.52 24.07
CA SER A 341 -13.06 21.78 22.64
C SER A 341 -13.97 20.73 21.99
N PHE A 342 -13.73 19.44 22.21
CA PHE A 342 -14.57 18.36 21.68
C PHE A 342 -16.02 18.46 22.15
N GLY A 343 -16.25 18.72 23.44
CA GLY A 343 -17.59 18.87 23.99
C GLY A 343 -18.30 20.15 23.51
N ILE A 344 -17.58 21.27 23.38
CA ILE A 344 -18.10 22.51 22.77
C ILE A 344 -18.51 22.25 21.33
N TRP A 345 -17.65 21.58 20.54
CA TRP A 345 -17.94 21.26 19.15
C TRP A 345 -19.19 20.38 19.00
N LEU A 346 -19.31 19.33 19.81
CA LEU A 346 -20.46 18.42 19.80
C LEU A 346 -21.75 19.14 20.20
N SER A 347 -21.69 20.05 21.19
CA SER A 347 -22.83 20.91 21.52
C SER A 347 -23.20 21.81 20.34
N CYS A 348 -22.20 22.45 19.70
CA CYS A 348 -22.46 23.35 18.57
C CYS A 348 -23.09 22.63 17.38
N ILE A 349 -22.58 21.46 16.99
CA ILE A 349 -23.09 20.73 15.81
C ILE A 349 -24.51 20.17 16.01
N THR A 350 -24.96 20.03 17.26
CA THR A 350 -26.30 19.53 17.61
C THR A 350 -27.30 20.65 17.91
N THR A 351 -26.85 21.83 18.32
CA THR A 351 -27.70 22.98 18.69
C THR A 351 -27.86 24.01 17.57
N HIS A 352 -26.86 24.16 16.70
CA HIS A 352 -26.91 25.10 15.59
C HIS A 352 -27.69 24.50 14.41
N GLU A 353 -28.93 24.97 14.22
CA GLU A 353 -29.84 24.44 13.20
C GLU A 353 -29.28 24.55 11.77
N ASP A 354 -28.46 25.58 11.48
CA ASP A 354 -27.85 25.77 10.17
C ASP A 354 -26.80 24.69 9.84
N LEU A 355 -25.98 24.29 10.82
CA LEU A 355 -25.00 23.22 10.68
C LEU A 355 -25.69 21.85 10.67
N PHE A 356 -26.66 21.66 11.57
CA PHE A 356 -27.42 20.41 11.68
C PHE A 356 -28.20 20.12 10.40
N ALA A 357 -28.87 21.12 9.82
CA ALA A 357 -29.58 21.00 8.55
C ALA A 357 -28.65 20.57 7.40
N ARG A 358 -27.44 21.14 7.32
CA ARG A 358 -26.45 20.76 6.29
C ARG A 358 -26.03 19.29 6.39
N ILE A 359 -25.85 18.75 7.61
CA ILE A 359 -25.50 17.33 7.81
C ILE A 359 -26.68 16.41 7.52
N ARG A 360 -27.89 16.80 7.94
CA ARG A 360 -29.12 16.04 7.72
C ARG A 360 -29.47 15.94 6.24
N ASP A 361 -29.38 17.06 5.52
CA ASP A 361 -29.89 17.19 4.15
C ASP A 361 -28.85 16.80 3.08
N ALA A 362 -27.61 16.46 3.49
CA ALA A 362 -26.54 16.02 2.59
C ALA A 362 -26.82 14.66 1.89
N PRO A 363 -26.21 14.40 0.72
CA PRO A 363 -26.41 13.16 -0.04
C PRO A 363 -26.05 11.91 0.78
N ALA A 364 -26.73 10.80 0.49
CA ALA A 364 -26.38 9.50 1.05
C ALA A 364 -25.14 8.95 0.34
N TYR A 365 -24.23 8.37 1.12
CA TYR A 365 -23.04 7.69 0.59
C TYR A 365 -23.37 6.22 0.31
N GLU A 366 -22.98 5.72 -0.87
CA GLU A 366 -23.27 4.35 -1.31
C GLU A 366 -22.20 3.32 -0.86
N GLY A 367 -21.09 3.76 -0.27
CA GLY A 367 -20.04 2.85 0.20
C GLY A 367 -20.35 2.19 1.56
N VAL A 368 -19.60 1.13 1.86
CA VAL A 368 -19.85 0.24 3.01
C VAL A 368 -19.42 0.86 4.35
N TYR A 369 -18.35 1.66 4.36
CA TYR A 369 -17.77 2.29 5.55
C TYR A 369 -17.20 3.67 5.22
N PRO A 370 -17.12 4.60 6.20
CA PRO A 370 -16.54 5.92 5.99
C PRO A 370 -15.04 5.83 5.68
N LEU A 371 -14.54 6.77 4.87
CA LEU A 371 -13.11 6.86 4.53
C LEU A 371 -12.30 7.37 5.75
N ASP A 372 -11.07 6.89 5.91
CA ASP A 372 -10.15 7.41 6.94
C ASP A 372 -9.53 8.74 6.49
N LEU A 373 -10.22 9.84 6.79
CA LEU A 373 -9.73 11.18 6.47
C LEU A 373 -8.77 11.77 7.53
N MET A 374 -8.61 11.12 8.70
CA MET A 374 -7.81 11.68 9.81
C MET A 374 -6.36 11.21 9.83
N SER A 375 -6.03 10.11 9.15
CA SER A 375 -4.65 9.67 8.99
C SER A 375 -3.81 10.61 8.13
N GLY A 376 -4.43 11.41 7.25
CA GLY A 376 -3.74 12.30 6.32
C GLY A 376 -2.92 11.56 5.24
N LEU A 377 -3.03 10.22 5.20
CA LEU A 377 -2.29 9.33 4.32
C LEU A 377 -3.07 8.96 3.05
N ASN A 378 -4.14 9.68 2.74
CA ASN A 378 -5.02 9.30 1.64
C ASN A 378 -4.32 9.47 0.29
N PRO A 379 -4.48 8.48 -0.61
CA PRO A 379 -3.92 8.53 -1.95
C PRO A 379 -4.53 9.71 -2.73
N SER A 380 -3.83 10.08 -3.80
CA SER A 380 -4.10 11.19 -4.72
C SER A 380 -5.46 11.20 -5.44
N GLU A 381 -6.45 10.45 -4.96
CA GLU A 381 -7.83 10.49 -5.47
C GLU A 381 -8.58 11.68 -4.86
N GLU A 382 -9.28 12.43 -5.71
CA GLU A 382 -10.10 13.57 -5.30
C GLU A 382 -11.23 13.09 -4.38
N ILE A 383 -11.14 13.43 -3.07
CA ILE A 383 -12.17 13.11 -2.08
C ILE A 383 -13.49 13.77 -2.52
N THR A 384 -14.57 12.99 -2.61
CA THR A 384 -15.88 13.51 -3.00
C THR A 384 -16.63 14.11 -1.80
N HIS A 385 -17.56 15.03 -2.07
CA HIS A 385 -18.42 15.63 -1.03
C HIS A 385 -19.21 14.57 -0.25
N SER A 386 -19.74 13.55 -0.93
CA SER A 386 -20.48 12.45 -0.29
C SER A 386 -19.63 11.63 0.68
N GLU A 387 -18.37 11.38 0.35
CA GLU A 387 -17.43 10.65 1.22
C GLU A 387 -17.09 11.46 2.47
N PHE A 388 -16.83 12.76 2.29
CA PHE A 388 -16.61 13.67 3.41
C PHE A 388 -17.83 13.76 4.33
N MET A 389 -19.05 13.88 3.78
CA MET A 389 -20.28 13.91 4.58
C MET A 389 -20.53 12.59 5.32
N ALA A 390 -20.16 11.44 4.74
CA ALA A 390 -20.21 10.15 5.44
C ALA A 390 -19.24 10.10 6.63
N PHE A 391 -18.02 10.63 6.46
CA PHE A 391 -17.05 10.77 7.54
C PHE A 391 -17.57 11.68 8.66
N VAL A 392 -18.11 12.86 8.34
CA VAL A 392 -18.67 13.79 9.34
C VAL A 392 -19.82 13.14 10.12
N ARG A 393 -20.74 12.44 9.44
CA ARG A 393 -21.83 11.71 10.10
C ARG A 393 -21.31 10.61 11.03
N ALA A 394 -20.30 9.86 10.59
CA ALA A 394 -19.65 8.86 11.43
C ALA A 394 -18.98 9.51 12.66
N TYR A 395 -18.32 10.65 12.48
CA TYR A 395 -17.70 11.41 13.57
C TYR A 395 -18.73 11.87 14.60
N VAL A 396 -19.83 12.49 14.17
CA VAL A 396 -20.93 12.92 15.07
C VAL A 396 -21.55 11.71 15.79
N GLY A 397 -21.74 10.59 15.08
CA GLY A 397 -22.27 9.35 15.66
C GLY A 397 -21.36 8.77 16.75
N VAL A 398 -20.05 8.67 16.49
CA VAL A 398 -19.05 8.23 17.47
C VAL A 398 -19.02 9.19 18.66
N ALA A 399 -18.97 10.49 18.40
CA ALA A 399 -18.92 11.51 19.44
C ALA A 399 -20.14 11.44 20.37
N SER A 400 -21.33 11.24 19.80
CA SER A 400 -22.56 11.08 20.57
C SER A 400 -22.54 9.83 21.46
N VAL A 401 -22.03 8.69 20.96
CA VAL A 401 -21.90 7.47 21.77
C VAL A 401 -20.88 7.63 22.89
N LEU A 402 -19.78 8.35 22.66
CA LEU A 402 -18.80 8.69 23.71
C LEU A 402 -19.41 9.57 24.80
N ALA A 403 -20.23 10.56 24.43
CA ALA A 403 -20.97 11.37 25.40
C ALA A 403 -21.94 10.51 26.24
N VAL A 404 -22.68 9.59 25.61
CA VAL A 404 -23.57 8.64 26.32
C VAL A 404 -22.76 7.70 27.21
N TYR A 405 -21.59 7.25 26.77
CA TYR A 405 -20.69 6.43 27.57
C TYR A 405 -20.26 7.18 28.85
N ALA A 406 -19.73 8.39 28.71
CA ALA A 406 -19.32 9.22 29.85
C ALA A 406 -20.49 9.47 30.82
N TRP A 407 -21.67 9.80 30.27
CA TRP A 407 -22.89 9.98 31.07
C TRP A 407 -23.30 8.70 31.81
N SER A 408 -23.29 7.55 31.13
CA SER A 408 -23.70 6.26 31.71
C SER A 408 -22.77 5.78 32.81
N ASP A 409 -21.49 6.16 32.73
CA ASP A 409 -20.49 5.86 33.74
C ASP A 409 -20.62 6.80 34.95
N SER A 410 -20.91 8.08 34.73
CA SER A 410 -21.19 9.07 35.78
C SER A 410 -22.49 8.81 36.55
N LEU A 411 -23.57 8.35 35.88
CA LEU A 411 -24.87 8.01 36.51
C LEU A 411 -25.05 6.49 36.63
N PRO A 412 -24.15 5.80 37.34
CA PRO A 412 -23.73 4.39 37.21
C PRO A 412 -24.78 3.43 36.62
N ASN A 413 -25.01 3.52 35.31
CA ASN A 413 -25.98 2.71 34.57
C ASN A 413 -25.23 1.60 33.85
N LEU A 414 -25.03 0.50 34.57
CA LEU A 414 -24.22 -0.65 34.12
C LEU A 414 -24.64 -1.16 32.73
N HIS A 415 -25.94 -1.23 32.44
CA HIS A 415 -26.44 -1.78 31.17
C HIS A 415 -26.24 -0.83 30.00
N CYS A 416 -26.40 0.47 30.23
CA CYS A 416 -26.11 1.47 29.22
C CYS A 416 -24.60 1.50 28.91
N ARG A 417 -23.78 1.48 29.95
CA ARG A 417 -22.31 1.47 29.85
C ARG A 417 -21.77 0.26 29.10
N GLU A 418 -22.27 -0.93 29.42
CA GLU A 418 -21.88 -2.17 28.73
C GLU A 418 -22.24 -2.11 27.23
N ARG A 419 -23.42 -1.57 26.90
CA ARG A 419 -23.87 -1.43 25.51
C ARG A 419 -23.04 -0.41 24.73
N THR A 420 -22.75 0.75 25.33
CA THR A 420 -21.94 1.78 24.66
C THR A 420 -20.52 1.27 24.42
N LEU A 421 -19.90 0.60 25.39
CA LEU A 421 -18.59 -0.03 25.21
C LEU A 421 -18.61 -1.13 24.14
N GLY A 422 -19.68 -1.93 24.07
CA GLY A 422 -19.85 -2.93 23.01
C GLY A 422 -19.97 -2.32 21.61
N VAL A 423 -20.66 -1.18 21.47
CA VAL A 423 -20.74 -0.44 20.20
C VAL A 423 -19.38 0.15 19.82
N LEU A 424 -18.69 0.79 20.76
CA LEU A 424 -17.36 1.35 20.52
C LEU A 424 -16.36 0.26 20.09
N ARG A 425 -16.40 -0.91 20.73
CA ARG A 425 -15.58 -2.07 20.36
C ARG A 425 -15.86 -2.52 18.92
N LEU A 426 -17.13 -2.70 18.56
CA LEU A 426 -17.52 -3.11 17.20
C LEU A 426 -17.02 -2.09 16.15
N TRP A 427 -17.19 -0.81 16.42
CA TRP A 427 -16.75 0.25 15.51
C TRP A 427 -15.22 0.37 15.43
N GLN A 428 -14.49 0.07 16.51
CA GLN A 428 -13.03 0.04 16.48
C GLN A 428 -12.49 -1.09 15.59
N GLU A 429 -13.27 -2.14 15.33
CA GLU A 429 -12.88 -3.21 14.40
C GLU A 429 -13.02 -2.78 12.93
N ILE A 430 -13.80 -1.73 12.61
CA ILE A 430 -14.09 -1.28 11.24
C ILE A 430 -13.10 -0.18 10.78
N PRO A 431 -12.42 -0.33 9.63
CA PRO A 431 -11.55 0.71 9.07
C PRO A 431 -12.38 1.94 8.69
N GLY A 432 -11.96 3.14 9.10
CA GLY A 432 -12.78 4.36 9.05
C GLY A 432 -13.30 4.77 10.42
N TYR A 433 -14.19 3.96 11.02
CA TYR A 433 -14.64 4.22 12.41
C TYR A 433 -13.49 4.10 13.41
N ARG A 434 -12.59 3.13 13.24
CA ARG A 434 -11.35 3.00 14.03
C ARG A 434 -10.55 4.28 14.04
N ALA A 435 -10.39 4.93 12.89
CA ALA A 435 -9.62 6.15 12.76
C ALA A 435 -10.23 7.31 13.56
N ILE A 436 -11.56 7.33 13.72
CA ILE A 436 -12.31 8.30 14.54
C ILE A 436 -12.23 7.95 16.03
N ILE A 437 -12.49 6.70 16.38
CA ILE A 437 -12.57 6.25 17.77
C ILE A 437 -11.21 6.30 18.46
N SER A 438 -10.14 5.89 17.78
CA SER A 438 -8.82 5.78 18.39
C SER A 438 -8.32 7.10 19.00
N PRO A 439 -8.33 8.24 18.29
CA PRO A 439 -7.97 9.53 18.88
C PRO A 439 -8.92 9.98 19.99
N LEU A 440 -10.23 9.77 19.83
CA LEU A 440 -11.21 10.25 20.81
C LEU A 440 -11.20 9.45 22.13
N LEU A 441 -10.81 8.17 22.10
CA LEU A 441 -10.61 7.38 23.33
C LEU A 441 -9.35 7.78 24.10
N LEU A 442 -8.40 8.48 23.46
CA LEU A 442 -7.19 9.01 24.11
C LEU A 442 -7.45 10.32 24.86
N LEU A 443 -8.67 10.84 24.85
CA LEU A 443 -9.05 11.95 25.72
C LEU A 443 -8.81 11.55 27.20
N PRO A 444 -8.27 12.44 28.04
CA PRO A 444 -7.89 12.16 29.43
C PRO A 444 -8.94 11.39 30.26
N GLN A 445 -10.20 11.83 30.23
CA GLN A 445 -11.35 11.27 30.93
C GLN A 445 -11.81 9.96 30.31
N MET A 446 -11.72 9.80 29.00
CA MET A 446 -12.05 8.52 28.35
C MET A 446 -11.05 7.45 28.77
N THR A 447 -9.77 7.80 28.76
CA THR A 447 -8.67 6.94 29.21
C THR A 447 -8.82 6.62 30.71
N PHE A 448 -9.05 7.62 31.55
CA PHE A 448 -9.25 7.44 32.99
C PHE A 448 -10.46 6.54 33.33
N ARG A 449 -11.57 6.69 32.61
CA ARG A 449 -12.76 5.84 32.81
C ARG A 449 -12.48 4.40 32.41
N LEU A 450 -11.77 4.17 31.32
CA LEU A 450 -11.32 2.82 30.93
C LEU A 450 -10.34 2.26 31.96
N GLU A 451 -9.41 3.06 32.46
CA GLU A 451 -8.46 2.70 33.50
C GLU A 451 -9.20 2.19 34.75
N CYS A 452 -10.17 2.96 35.25
CA CYS A 452 -10.99 2.60 36.41
C CYS A 452 -11.77 1.29 36.24
N MET A 453 -12.05 0.86 35.01
CA MET A 453 -12.70 -0.44 34.73
C MET A 453 -11.72 -1.61 34.60
N THR A 454 -10.43 -1.31 34.48
CA THR A 454 -9.34 -2.30 34.35
C THR A 454 -8.50 -2.43 35.62
N ILE A 455 -8.58 -1.47 36.54
CA ILE A 455 -7.89 -1.51 37.84
C ILE A 455 -8.76 -2.23 38.87
N GLY A 456 -8.19 -3.24 39.53
CA GLY A 456 -8.77 -3.93 40.68
C GLY A 456 -9.03 -5.42 40.45
N ASN A 457 -9.08 -6.19 41.55
CA ASN A 457 -9.38 -7.63 41.53
C ASN A 457 -10.90 -7.93 41.49
N ASP A 458 -11.65 -7.08 40.78
CA ASP A 458 -13.09 -7.27 40.62
C ASP A 458 -13.37 -8.49 39.70
N PRO A 459 -14.49 -9.21 39.89
CA PRO A 459 -14.83 -10.32 39.02
C PRO A 459 -15.01 -9.84 37.56
N PRO A 460 -14.66 -10.66 36.55
CA PRO A 460 -14.74 -10.28 35.15
C PRO A 460 -16.14 -9.80 34.80
N THR A 461 -16.26 -8.51 34.46
CA THR A 461 -17.49 -7.93 33.90
C THR A 461 -17.35 -7.81 32.39
N THR A 462 -18.47 -7.88 31.67
CA THR A 462 -18.51 -7.65 30.22
C THR A 462 -18.04 -6.24 29.85
N ALA A 463 -18.34 -5.24 30.70
CA ALA A 463 -17.80 -3.89 30.58
C ALA A 463 -16.27 -3.86 30.69
N GLY A 464 -15.70 -4.54 31.70
CA GLY A 464 -14.24 -4.68 31.87
C GLY A 464 -13.58 -5.36 30.67
N ILE A 465 -14.13 -6.49 30.18
CA ILE A 465 -13.62 -7.20 29.00
C ILE A 465 -13.65 -6.30 27.75
N ASN A 466 -14.72 -5.52 27.55
CA ASN A 466 -14.80 -4.58 26.44
C ASN A 466 -13.80 -3.43 26.62
N ALA A 467 -13.61 -2.91 27.82
CA ALA A 467 -12.60 -1.89 28.12
C ALA A 467 -11.17 -2.39 27.84
N GLU A 468 -10.83 -3.59 28.29
CA GLU A 468 -9.55 -4.25 27.99
C GLU A 468 -9.35 -4.44 26.48
N SER A 469 -10.38 -4.88 25.76
CA SER A 469 -10.33 -5.02 24.30
C SER A 469 -10.11 -3.68 23.59
N LEU A 470 -10.74 -2.60 24.06
CA LEU A 470 -10.57 -1.25 23.52
C LEU A 470 -9.14 -0.75 23.73
N LEU A 471 -8.60 -0.91 24.95
CA LEU A 471 -7.22 -0.52 25.29
C LEU A 471 -6.19 -1.35 24.52
N PHE A 472 -6.43 -2.64 24.34
CA PHE A 472 -5.56 -3.51 23.54
C PHE A 472 -5.50 -3.05 22.08
N ALA A 473 -6.64 -2.69 21.49
CA ALA A 473 -6.68 -2.15 20.14
C ALA A 473 -6.05 -0.76 20.03
N LEU A 474 -6.15 0.09 21.06
CA LEU A 474 -5.39 1.36 21.12
C LEU A 474 -3.88 1.11 21.16
N ALA A 475 -3.42 0.10 21.91
CA ALA A 475 -2.02 -0.30 21.99
C ALA A 475 -1.45 -0.88 20.67
N ALA A 476 -2.29 -1.17 19.66
CA ALA A 476 -1.84 -1.55 18.34
C ALA A 476 -1.37 -0.34 17.50
N ASN A 477 -1.81 0.88 17.85
CA ASN A 477 -1.39 2.12 17.22
C ASN A 477 -0.26 2.78 18.04
N PRO A 478 0.94 2.96 17.48
CA PRO A 478 2.07 3.55 18.22
C PRO A 478 1.81 5.00 18.64
N GLN A 479 0.98 5.73 17.91
CA GLN A 479 0.62 7.13 18.23
C GLN A 479 -0.15 7.25 19.57
N SER A 480 -0.83 6.19 20.01
CA SER A 480 -1.52 6.15 21.30
C SER A 480 -0.56 6.32 22.48
N PHE A 481 0.68 5.82 22.35
CA PHE A 481 1.70 5.91 23.40
C PHE A 481 2.33 7.30 23.52
N LEU A 482 2.11 8.19 22.56
CA LEU A 482 2.52 9.60 22.70
C LEU A 482 1.64 10.35 23.70
N ASN A 483 0.46 9.82 24.04
CA ASN A 483 -0.42 10.40 25.04
C ASN A 483 0.03 9.95 26.45
N PRO A 484 0.37 10.89 27.36
CA PRO A 484 0.86 10.56 28.69
C PRO A 484 -0.20 9.89 29.58
N ASP A 485 -1.48 10.16 29.36
CA ASP A 485 -2.57 9.56 30.14
C ASP A 485 -2.76 8.08 29.77
N PHE A 486 -2.57 7.72 28.49
CA PHE A 486 -2.59 6.32 28.06
C PHE A 486 -1.40 5.54 28.63
N VAL A 487 -0.20 6.13 28.62
CA VAL A 487 0.99 5.53 29.24
C VAL A 487 0.79 5.33 30.75
N ARG A 488 0.19 6.30 31.44
CA ARG A 488 -0.16 6.19 32.86
C ARG A 488 -1.14 5.04 33.11
N CYS A 489 -2.21 4.95 32.31
CA CYS A 489 -3.20 3.88 32.39
C CYS A 489 -2.57 2.49 32.23
N VAL A 490 -1.73 2.29 31.20
CA VAL A 490 -1.03 1.01 30.97
C VAL A 490 -0.12 0.64 32.15
N LYS A 491 0.61 1.60 32.71
CA LYS A 491 1.47 1.37 33.88
C LYS A 491 0.71 1.05 35.16
N GLY A 492 -0.57 1.43 35.24
CA GLY A 492 -1.47 1.10 36.34
C GLY A 492 -1.93 -0.37 36.35
N TRP A 493 -1.68 -1.15 35.30
CA TRP A 493 -2.10 -2.54 35.20
C TRP A 493 -1.31 -3.46 36.13
N GLU A 494 -2.00 -4.07 37.11
CA GLU A 494 -1.41 -5.06 37.99
C GLU A 494 -1.23 -6.42 37.27
N PRO A 495 -0.18 -7.21 37.57
CA PRO A 495 -0.02 -8.55 37.02
C PRO A 495 -1.23 -9.44 37.34
N TRP A 496 -1.73 -10.17 36.33
CA TRP A 496 -2.89 -11.07 36.43
C TRP A 496 -4.23 -10.42 36.83
N SER A 497 -4.34 -9.09 36.79
CA SER A 497 -5.63 -8.39 37.00
C SER A 497 -6.53 -8.41 35.75
N LEU A 498 -5.91 -8.52 34.56
CA LEU A 498 -6.58 -8.47 33.27
C LEU A 498 -7.11 -9.84 32.85
N THR A 499 -8.25 -9.84 32.15
CA THR A 499 -9.02 -11.05 31.79
C THR A 499 -8.96 -11.39 30.30
N TRP A 500 -8.83 -10.37 29.45
CA TRP A 500 -8.73 -10.46 28.00
C TRP A 500 -7.29 -10.42 27.51
N ILE A 501 -6.48 -9.51 28.06
CA ILE A 501 -5.07 -9.34 27.68
C ILE A 501 -4.23 -10.38 28.43
N ASN A 502 -3.48 -11.21 27.70
CA ASN A 502 -2.63 -12.22 28.34
C ASN A 502 -1.36 -11.60 28.93
N GLU A 503 -0.70 -12.30 29.86
CA GLU A 503 0.47 -11.75 30.57
C GLU A 503 1.65 -11.41 29.65
N ARG A 504 1.81 -12.13 28.53
CA ARG A 504 2.84 -11.84 27.53
C ARG A 504 2.52 -10.53 26.79
N GLU A 505 1.28 -10.37 26.34
CA GLU A 505 0.79 -9.15 25.70
C GLU A 505 0.86 -7.95 26.64
N ARG A 506 0.49 -8.13 27.91
CA ARG A 506 0.62 -7.11 28.96
C ARG A 506 2.06 -6.65 29.08
N ALA A 507 3.01 -7.58 29.21
CA ALA A 507 4.44 -7.27 29.29
C ALA A 507 4.98 -6.57 28.03
N ASP A 508 4.49 -6.94 26.85
CA ASP A 508 4.86 -6.31 25.59
C ASP A 508 4.30 -4.88 25.46
N ILE A 509 3.08 -4.62 25.95
CA ILE A 509 2.47 -3.28 25.99
C ILE A 509 3.15 -2.41 27.06
N GLU A 510 3.45 -2.98 28.23
CA GLU A 510 4.16 -2.30 29.31
C GLU A 510 5.57 -1.88 28.88
N ARG A 511 6.29 -2.72 28.13
CA ARG A 511 7.59 -2.35 27.54
C ARG A 511 7.47 -1.15 26.62
N ALA A 512 6.47 -1.12 25.75
CA ALA A 512 6.24 -0.01 24.83
C ALA A 512 5.86 1.29 25.58
N ALA A 513 5.05 1.19 26.65
CA ALA A 513 4.72 2.33 27.51
C ALA A 513 5.93 2.85 28.30
N LYS A 514 6.79 1.96 28.79
CA LYS A 514 8.06 2.35 29.45
C LYS A 514 8.96 3.12 28.49
N LEU A 515 9.08 2.66 27.26
CA LEU A 515 9.86 3.33 26.22
C LEU A 515 9.32 4.73 25.89
N ALA A 516 7.99 4.88 25.79
CA ALA A 516 7.37 6.18 25.56
C ALA A 516 7.59 7.16 26.74
N ASP A 517 7.58 6.66 27.97
CA ASP A 517 7.83 7.45 29.19
C ASP A 517 9.29 7.90 29.35
N GLU A 518 10.24 7.06 28.92
CA GLU A 518 11.65 7.43 28.80
C GLU A 518 11.88 8.49 27.71
N GLY A 519 10.87 8.73 26.86
CA GLY A 519 10.85 9.75 25.84
C GLY A 519 11.87 9.50 24.74
N LEU A 520 12.46 10.59 24.24
CA LEU A 520 13.38 10.54 23.10
C LEU A 520 14.65 9.71 23.36
N GLY A 521 15.19 9.74 24.59
CA GLY A 521 16.38 8.97 24.96
C GLY A 521 16.14 7.46 24.83
N GLY A 522 15.07 6.96 25.45
CA GLY A 522 14.69 5.53 25.37
C GLY A 522 14.35 5.08 23.94
N ALA A 523 13.71 5.96 23.15
CA ALA A 523 13.42 5.67 21.74
C ALA A 523 14.69 5.53 20.89
N VAL A 524 15.70 6.39 21.10
CA VAL A 524 17.00 6.29 20.43
C VAL A 524 17.75 5.04 20.91
N GLU A 525 17.74 4.75 22.21
CA GLU A 525 18.40 3.57 22.78
C GLU A 525 17.84 2.26 22.18
N GLU A 526 16.51 2.11 22.05
CA GLU A 526 15.90 0.90 21.48
C GLU A 526 16.26 0.71 20.01
N LEU A 527 16.19 1.77 19.18
CA LEU A 527 16.58 1.68 17.76
C LEU A 527 18.05 1.28 17.59
N VAL A 528 18.93 1.92 18.37
CA VAL A 528 20.36 1.65 18.33
C VAL A 528 20.67 0.26 18.89
N GLY A 529 20.02 -0.12 20.00
CA GLY A 529 20.15 -1.41 20.65
C GLY A 529 19.78 -2.55 19.71
N PHE A 530 18.61 -2.44 19.06
CA PHE A 530 18.20 -3.40 18.03
C PHE A 530 19.23 -3.47 16.91
N ALA A 531 19.66 -2.34 16.36
CA ALA A 531 20.64 -2.33 15.29
C ALA A 531 22.01 -2.91 15.71
N LYS A 532 22.44 -2.77 16.97
CA LYS A 532 23.72 -3.32 17.48
C LYS A 532 23.70 -4.83 17.69
N GLU A 533 22.55 -5.43 18.01
CA GLU A 533 22.43 -6.87 18.26
C GLU A 533 22.72 -7.76 17.03
N GLY A 534 22.79 -7.19 15.83
CA GLY A 534 23.18 -7.93 14.64
C GLY A 534 22.15 -8.97 14.19
N HIS A 535 22.63 -10.11 13.69
CA HIS A 535 21.79 -11.17 13.12
C HIS A 535 21.13 -12.06 14.18
N ASP A 536 21.52 -11.94 15.45
CA ASP A 536 21.00 -12.75 16.55
C ASP A 536 19.73 -12.15 17.19
N ALA A 537 19.35 -10.93 16.79
CA ALA A 537 18.17 -10.24 17.30
C ALA A 537 16.88 -10.92 16.81
N ILE A 538 16.13 -11.52 17.73
CA ILE A 538 14.81 -12.08 17.43
C ILE A 538 13.79 -10.95 17.28
N LEU A 539 13.15 -10.88 16.11
CA LEU A 539 11.96 -10.06 15.91
C LEU A 539 10.76 -10.83 16.47
N ASP A 540 10.16 -10.32 17.54
CA ASP A 540 8.88 -10.77 18.06
C ASP A 540 7.85 -9.64 18.04
N GLN A 541 6.59 -9.95 18.31
CA GLN A 541 5.50 -8.98 18.26
C GLN A 541 5.70 -7.83 19.27
N GLY A 542 6.23 -8.13 20.46
CA GLY A 542 6.54 -7.13 21.47
C GLY A 542 7.63 -6.16 21.05
N ARG A 543 8.68 -6.66 20.39
CA ARG A 543 9.76 -5.83 19.88
C ARG A 543 9.35 -5.01 18.67
N ILE A 544 8.53 -5.54 17.78
CA ILE A 544 7.94 -4.75 16.69
C ILE A 544 7.12 -3.59 17.27
N ARG A 545 6.30 -3.84 18.30
CA ARG A 545 5.55 -2.78 18.98
C ARG A 545 6.49 -1.72 19.57
N ALA A 546 7.54 -2.13 20.27
CA ALA A 546 8.54 -1.22 20.84
C ALA A 546 9.24 -0.36 19.76
N LEU A 547 9.64 -0.98 18.64
CA LEU A 547 10.24 -0.27 17.50
C LEU A 547 9.27 0.74 16.87
N ARG A 548 8.00 0.37 16.68
CA ARG A 548 6.97 1.28 16.16
C ARG A 548 6.76 2.49 17.08
N VAL A 549 6.73 2.28 18.39
CA VAL A 549 6.63 3.37 19.37
C VAL A 549 7.89 4.23 19.37
N ALA A 550 9.09 3.63 19.30
CA ALA A 550 10.35 4.37 19.20
C ALA A 550 10.39 5.27 17.95
N VAL A 551 9.97 4.75 16.80
CA VAL A 551 9.85 5.53 15.56
C VAL A 551 8.83 6.67 15.73
N ALA A 552 7.67 6.40 16.34
CA ALA A 552 6.65 7.41 16.57
C ALA A 552 7.11 8.54 17.51
N VAL A 553 7.84 8.24 18.59
CA VAL A 553 8.39 9.24 19.53
C VAL A 553 9.40 10.16 18.82
N ILE A 554 10.30 9.58 18.01
CA ILE A 554 11.29 10.36 17.26
C ILE A 554 10.60 11.21 16.19
N MET A 555 9.66 10.64 15.43
CA MET A 555 8.88 11.38 14.43
C MET A 555 8.09 12.54 15.06
N HIS A 556 7.44 12.31 16.20
CA HIS A 556 6.71 13.36 16.92
C HIS A 556 7.63 14.52 17.31
N THR A 557 8.83 14.21 17.81
CA THR A 557 9.83 15.24 18.15
C THR A 557 10.34 16.00 16.94
N LEU A 558 10.49 15.32 15.78
CA LEU A 558 10.86 15.98 14.52
C LEU A 558 9.73 16.86 13.97
N GLU A 559 8.47 16.47 14.13
CA GLU A 559 7.29 17.21 13.66
C GLU A 559 6.97 18.43 14.54
N ASP A 560 7.24 18.37 15.85
CA ASP A 560 7.08 19.50 16.78
C ASP A 560 7.88 20.75 16.37
N ASN A 561 8.90 20.61 15.50
CA ASN A 561 9.60 21.71 14.82
C ASN A 561 8.67 22.61 14.00
N ILE A 562 7.69 22.03 13.31
CA ILE A 562 6.80 22.74 12.37
C ILE A 562 5.79 23.56 13.18
N GLU A 563 5.21 22.98 14.22
CA GLU A 563 4.18 23.61 15.05
C GLU A 563 4.75 24.72 15.94
N SER A 564 5.94 24.53 16.54
CA SER A 564 6.58 25.52 17.42
C SER A 564 7.38 26.59 16.66
N GLY A 565 7.83 26.30 15.42
CA GLY A 565 8.59 27.22 14.54
C GLY A 565 9.93 27.68 15.13
N THR A 566 10.30 27.07 16.25
CA THR A 566 11.65 27.00 16.75
C THR A 566 12.33 25.82 16.06
N LYS A 567 13.55 26.01 15.54
CA LYS A 567 14.39 24.97 14.91
C LYS A 567 14.90 23.90 15.91
N GLY A 568 14.11 23.60 16.95
CA GLY A 568 14.57 22.94 18.17
C GLY A 568 14.45 21.41 18.19
N GLY A 569 13.47 20.83 17.51
CA GLY A 569 13.26 19.38 17.44
C GLY A 569 14.36 18.63 16.69
N ASP A 570 14.89 19.19 15.60
CA ASP A 570 16.04 18.60 14.89
C ASP A 570 17.27 18.54 15.81
N TRP A 571 17.47 19.62 16.56
CA TRP A 571 18.53 19.73 17.55
C TRP A 571 18.30 18.78 18.73
N ALA A 572 17.07 18.65 19.22
CA ALA A 572 16.72 17.74 20.32
C ALA A 572 17.00 16.28 19.95
N VAL A 573 16.66 15.85 18.72
CA VAL A 573 17.00 14.51 18.20
C VAL A 573 18.51 14.32 18.13
N LEU A 574 19.25 15.30 17.63
CA LEU A 574 20.73 15.23 17.58
C LEU A 574 21.35 15.21 18.98
N GLU A 575 20.84 16.01 19.91
CA GLU A 575 21.28 16.09 21.29
C GLU A 575 21.04 14.78 22.04
N ALA A 576 19.87 14.16 21.88
CA ALA A 576 19.59 12.85 22.45
C ALA A 576 20.52 11.76 21.88
N VAL A 577 20.75 11.77 20.56
CA VAL A 577 21.68 10.85 19.90
C VAL A 577 23.11 11.01 20.46
N TRP A 578 23.57 12.24 20.67
CA TRP A 578 24.88 12.52 21.28
C TRP A 578 24.93 12.19 22.77
N GLY A 579 23.84 12.41 23.50
CA GLY A 579 23.67 12.03 24.90
C GLY A 579 23.89 10.53 25.11
N GLU A 580 23.35 9.71 24.21
CA GLU A 580 23.56 8.25 24.20
C GLU A 580 24.92 7.80 23.65
N HIS A 581 25.84 8.73 23.41
CA HIS A 581 27.17 8.47 22.84
C HIS A 581 27.12 7.74 21.48
N THR A 582 26.07 7.99 20.70
CA THR A 582 25.88 7.38 19.38
C THR A 582 25.99 8.41 18.28
N HIS A 583 26.32 7.95 17.07
CA HIS A 583 26.42 8.79 15.88
C HIS A 583 25.72 8.11 14.71
N GLY A 584 25.03 8.90 13.89
CA GLY A 584 24.42 8.41 12.65
C GLY A 584 23.13 7.60 12.86
N LEU A 585 22.15 8.19 13.57
CA LEU A 585 20.81 7.62 13.78
C LEU A 585 20.19 7.07 12.48
N LEU A 586 20.33 7.82 11.37
CA LEU A 586 19.87 7.40 10.05
C LEU A 586 20.43 6.04 9.60
N ASN A 587 21.70 5.74 9.87
CA ASN A 587 22.28 4.44 9.49
C ASN A 587 21.68 3.31 10.34
N TYR A 588 21.43 3.56 11.64
CA TYR A 588 20.76 2.59 12.49
C TYR A 588 19.31 2.34 12.05
N THR A 589 18.58 3.38 11.66
CA THR A 589 17.23 3.22 11.08
C THR A 589 17.26 2.43 9.77
N ILE A 590 18.27 2.64 8.91
CA ILE A 590 18.48 1.84 7.70
C ILE A 590 18.78 0.37 8.06
N ASP A 591 19.60 0.12 9.09
CA ASP A 591 19.89 -1.24 9.56
C ASP A 591 18.64 -1.93 10.13
N VAL A 592 17.78 -1.21 10.86
CA VAL A 592 16.48 -1.70 11.34
C VAL A 592 15.57 -2.06 10.15
N PHE A 593 15.43 -1.13 9.20
CA PHE A 593 14.60 -1.33 8.00
C PHE A 593 15.08 -2.52 7.15
N THR A 594 16.38 -2.65 6.92
CA THR A 594 16.93 -3.76 6.13
C THR A 594 16.66 -5.11 6.77
N ARG A 595 16.65 -5.21 8.11
CA ARG A 595 16.23 -6.45 8.79
C ARG A 595 14.76 -6.75 8.64
N ILE A 596 13.90 -5.74 8.80
CA ILE A 596 12.47 -5.88 8.54
C ILE A 596 12.24 -6.36 7.10
N SER A 597 13.01 -5.84 6.13
CA SER A 597 12.93 -6.28 4.73
C SER A 597 13.29 -7.77 4.54
N VAL A 598 14.23 -8.29 5.33
CA VAL A 598 14.60 -9.72 5.30
C VAL A 598 13.48 -10.60 5.85
N GLU A 599 12.82 -10.19 6.94
CA GLU A 599 11.68 -10.94 7.50
C GLU A 599 10.46 -10.90 6.57
N VAL A 600 10.13 -9.74 5.98
CA VAL A 600 9.10 -9.63 4.94
C VAL A 600 9.48 -10.52 3.74
N LYS A 601 10.78 -10.63 3.41
CA LYS A 601 11.27 -11.52 2.35
C LYS A 601 11.01 -13.00 2.61
N GLN A 602 11.13 -13.46 3.85
CA GLN A 602 10.85 -14.84 4.23
C GLN A 602 9.36 -15.20 4.09
N GLY A 603 8.46 -14.23 4.30
CA GLY A 603 7.01 -14.44 4.18
C GLY A 603 6.49 -14.64 2.75
N PHE A 604 7.26 -14.26 1.73
CA PHE A 604 6.89 -14.32 0.31
C PHE A 604 7.85 -15.15 -0.54
N SER A 605 8.55 -16.11 0.05
CA SER A 605 9.49 -16.97 -0.68
C SER A 605 8.73 -17.91 -1.64
N LEU A 606 9.26 -18.09 -2.85
CA LEU A 606 8.76 -19.11 -3.81
C LEU A 606 8.97 -20.55 -3.30
N THR A 607 9.92 -20.75 -2.38
CA THR A 607 10.09 -22.01 -1.66
C THR A 607 9.18 -22.02 -0.44
N PRO A 608 8.55 -23.16 -0.09
CA PRO A 608 7.72 -23.27 1.11
C PRO A 608 8.58 -23.04 2.35
N SER A 609 8.65 -21.80 2.81
CA SER A 609 9.21 -21.41 4.10
C SER A 609 8.15 -21.65 5.19
N PRO A 610 8.56 -21.86 6.45
CA PRO A 610 7.61 -21.76 7.55
C PRO A 610 6.94 -20.39 7.49
N SER A 611 5.61 -20.35 7.62
CA SER A 611 4.88 -19.08 7.73
C SER A 611 5.55 -18.21 8.80
N PRO A 612 5.74 -16.90 8.55
CA PRO A 612 6.35 -16.02 9.54
C PRO A 612 5.60 -16.16 10.85
N THR A 613 6.34 -16.30 11.96
CA THR A 613 5.78 -16.41 13.32
C THR A 613 5.01 -15.15 13.72
N ILE A 614 5.24 -14.06 13.01
CA ILE A 614 4.63 -12.74 13.17
C ILE A 614 3.69 -12.48 11.99
N GLY A 615 2.53 -11.90 12.26
CA GLY A 615 1.63 -11.44 11.19
C GLY A 615 2.32 -10.45 10.25
N LEU A 616 2.00 -10.52 8.96
CA LEU A 616 2.63 -9.68 7.94
C LEU A 616 2.28 -8.18 8.07
N GLU A 617 1.07 -7.86 8.53
CA GLU A 617 0.59 -6.48 8.70
C GLU A 617 1.50 -5.65 9.64
N PRO A 618 1.81 -6.08 10.88
CA PRO A 618 2.76 -5.36 11.75
C PRO A 618 4.14 -5.12 11.14
N LEU A 619 4.66 -6.07 10.35
CA LEU A 619 5.95 -5.93 9.66
C LEU A 619 5.90 -4.86 8.56
N LEU A 620 4.81 -4.82 7.80
CA LEU A 620 4.60 -3.78 6.78
C LEU A 620 4.42 -2.40 7.44
N LEU A 621 3.67 -2.29 8.53
CA LEU A 621 3.47 -1.02 9.23
C LEU A 621 4.78 -0.46 9.81
N VAL A 622 5.61 -1.29 10.45
CA VAL A 622 6.92 -0.84 10.96
C VAL A 622 7.88 -0.48 9.81
N ALA A 623 7.80 -1.17 8.67
CA ALA A 623 8.56 -0.80 7.47
C ALA A 623 8.14 0.58 6.94
N ASN A 624 6.83 0.84 6.85
CA ASN A 624 6.27 2.13 6.44
C ASN A 624 6.76 3.27 7.37
N GLU A 625 6.60 3.10 8.67
CA GLU A 625 7.03 4.08 9.68
C GLU A 625 8.54 4.32 9.64
N SER A 626 9.34 3.26 9.48
CA SER A 626 10.80 3.38 9.32
C SER A 626 11.19 4.15 8.06
N LEU A 627 10.49 3.96 6.94
CA LEU A 627 10.73 4.68 5.69
C LEU A 627 10.41 6.17 5.82
N TYR A 628 9.33 6.53 6.49
CA TYR A 628 9.00 7.93 6.81
C TYR A 628 10.05 8.59 7.70
N LEU A 629 10.54 7.87 8.72
CA LEU A 629 11.62 8.35 9.57
C LEU A 629 12.93 8.55 8.79
N ILE A 630 13.28 7.62 7.90
CA ILE A 630 14.46 7.74 7.03
C ILE A 630 14.34 8.97 6.12
N ALA A 631 13.17 9.21 5.52
CA ALA A 631 12.94 10.39 4.68
C ALA A 631 13.08 11.69 5.48
N SER A 632 12.62 11.72 6.73
CA SER A 632 12.66 12.87 7.63
C SER A 632 14.06 13.14 8.20
N LEU A 633 14.85 12.09 8.47
CA LEU A 633 16.22 12.18 8.96
C LEU A 633 17.25 12.47 7.86
N HIS A 634 16.92 12.20 6.59
CA HIS A 634 17.84 12.37 5.47
C HIS A 634 18.43 13.79 5.36
N PRO A 635 17.65 14.89 5.48
CA PRO A 635 18.19 16.25 5.45
C PRO A 635 19.17 16.58 6.58
N LEU A 636 19.09 15.85 7.70
CA LEU A 636 19.87 16.11 8.91
C LEU A 636 21.19 15.33 8.98
N SER A 637 21.39 14.34 8.10
CA SER A 637 22.48 13.36 8.20
C SER A 637 23.23 13.16 6.90
N ILE A 638 24.54 12.93 6.99
CA ILE A 638 25.35 12.55 5.83
C ILE A 638 25.19 11.04 5.58
N THR A 639 24.47 10.68 4.52
CA THR A 639 24.33 9.27 4.09
C THR A 639 25.54 8.81 3.28
N THR A 640 26.14 7.68 3.67
CA THR A 640 27.19 7.06 2.87
C THR A 640 26.59 6.33 1.66
N THR A 641 27.34 6.23 0.55
CA THR A 641 26.91 5.46 -0.62
C THR A 641 26.53 4.03 -0.25
N ARG A 642 27.27 3.38 0.66
CA ARG A 642 26.95 2.01 1.13
C ARG A 642 25.58 1.94 1.80
N ALA A 643 25.24 2.88 2.67
CA ALA A 643 23.95 2.92 3.34
C ALA A 643 22.81 3.16 2.34
N VAL A 644 23.00 4.05 1.37
CA VAL A 644 22.04 4.26 0.27
C VAL A 644 21.80 2.97 -0.51
N ARG A 645 22.86 2.22 -0.87
CA ARG A 645 22.70 0.94 -1.59
C ARG A 645 21.93 -0.10 -0.78
N MET A 646 22.22 -0.21 0.53
CA MET A 646 21.52 -1.14 1.42
C MET A 646 20.03 -0.80 1.50
N LEU A 647 19.71 0.49 1.70
CA LEU A 647 18.35 0.99 1.74
C LEU A 647 17.59 0.73 0.43
N VAL A 648 18.19 1.07 -0.72
CA VAL A 648 17.58 0.88 -2.04
C VAL A 648 17.31 -0.60 -2.32
N SER A 649 18.23 -1.49 -1.93
CA SER A 649 18.02 -2.94 -2.04
C SER A 649 16.82 -3.39 -1.19
N GLY A 650 16.76 -2.97 0.08
CA GLY A 650 15.64 -3.30 0.98
C GLY A 650 14.30 -2.73 0.51
N VAL A 651 14.31 -1.52 -0.05
CA VAL A 651 13.14 -0.87 -0.65
C VAL A 651 12.63 -1.67 -1.83
N LEU A 652 13.50 -2.07 -2.77
CA LEU A 652 13.12 -2.89 -3.92
C LEU A 652 12.58 -4.26 -3.49
N ASP A 653 13.19 -4.86 -2.47
CA ASP A 653 12.75 -6.14 -1.90
C ASP A 653 11.36 -6.06 -1.28
N ILE A 654 11.06 -5.00 -0.53
CA ILE A 654 9.73 -4.78 0.04
C ILE A 654 8.72 -4.41 -1.06
N TYR A 655 9.09 -3.51 -1.97
CA TYR A 655 8.20 -3.03 -3.03
C TYR A 655 7.66 -4.16 -3.91
N SER A 656 8.55 -5.03 -4.39
CA SER A 656 8.18 -6.19 -5.21
C SER A 656 7.26 -7.17 -4.47
N ARG A 657 7.37 -7.26 -3.14
CA ARG A 657 6.55 -8.15 -2.30
C ARG A 657 5.23 -7.53 -1.91
N THR A 658 5.17 -6.22 -1.70
CA THR A 658 3.91 -5.50 -1.49
C THR A 658 2.99 -5.60 -2.70
N ASP A 659 3.57 -5.68 -3.90
CA ASP A 659 2.81 -5.90 -5.13
C ASP A 659 2.12 -7.29 -5.13
N VAL A 660 2.89 -8.33 -4.78
CA VAL A 660 2.34 -9.69 -4.59
C VAL A 660 1.30 -9.72 -3.47
N ALA A 661 1.60 -9.10 -2.32
CA ALA A 661 0.68 -8.99 -1.20
C ALA A 661 -0.64 -8.33 -1.61
N SER A 662 -0.60 -7.28 -2.43
CA SER A 662 -1.79 -6.56 -2.87
C SER A 662 -2.72 -7.39 -3.78
N HIS A 663 -2.13 -8.29 -4.58
CA HIS A 663 -2.87 -9.14 -5.52
C HIS A 663 -3.33 -10.48 -4.92
N GLU A 664 -2.52 -11.11 -4.05
CA GLU A 664 -2.81 -12.44 -3.49
C GLU A 664 -3.62 -12.39 -2.19
N SER A 665 -3.52 -11.30 -1.40
CA SER A 665 -4.14 -11.19 -0.07
C SER A 665 -5.60 -10.73 -0.10
N VAL A 666 -6.37 -11.12 -1.13
CA VAL A 666 -7.77 -10.68 -1.35
C VAL A 666 -8.67 -10.92 -0.12
N ALA A 667 -8.31 -11.86 0.76
CA ALA A 667 -9.04 -12.17 1.98
C ALA A 667 -8.73 -11.27 3.20
N ASN A 668 -7.60 -10.55 3.24
CA ASN A 668 -7.22 -9.71 4.39
C ASN A 668 -6.98 -8.25 3.94
N THR A 669 -7.99 -7.41 4.14
CA THR A 669 -7.96 -5.99 3.77
C THR A 669 -6.84 -5.24 4.50
N ALA A 670 -6.54 -5.56 5.75
CA ALA A 670 -5.53 -4.83 6.53
C ALA A 670 -4.10 -5.01 6.00
N VAL A 671 -3.75 -6.23 5.56
CA VAL A 671 -2.44 -6.51 4.93
C VAL A 671 -2.32 -5.78 3.60
N ARG A 672 -3.40 -5.77 2.81
CA ARG A 672 -3.45 -5.07 1.52
C ARG A 672 -3.27 -3.57 1.70
N ASP A 673 -3.98 -2.97 2.64
CA ASP A 673 -3.93 -1.53 2.90
C ASP A 673 -2.52 -1.13 3.43
N ALA A 674 -1.95 -1.93 4.34
CA ALA A 674 -0.56 -1.75 4.79
C ALA A 674 0.45 -1.88 3.63
N ALA A 675 0.24 -2.81 2.70
CA ALA A 675 1.10 -2.98 1.53
C ALA A 675 1.05 -1.74 0.60
N PHE A 676 -0.13 -1.14 0.40
CA PHE A 676 -0.26 0.10 -0.37
C PHE A 676 0.47 1.28 0.27
N LEU A 677 0.33 1.46 1.59
CA LEU A 677 1.04 2.51 2.34
C LEU A 677 2.56 2.38 2.19
N VAL A 678 3.08 1.16 2.37
CA VAL A 678 4.51 0.86 2.20
C VAL A 678 4.98 1.12 0.77
N LYS A 679 4.19 0.73 -0.25
CA LYS A 679 4.51 0.97 -1.67
C LYS A 679 4.70 2.47 -1.93
N HIS A 680 3.84 3.31 -1.36
CA HIS A 680 3.95 4.77 -1.44
C HIS A 680 5.18 5.31 -0.68
N ALA A 681 5.41 4.85 0.56
CA ALA A 681 6.57 5.25 1.36
C ALA A 681 7.91 4.88 0.69
N CYS A 682 7.97 3.71 0.04
CA CYS A 682 9.11 3.28 -0.77
C CYS A 682 9.43 4.27 -1.90
N ALA A 683 8.42 4.73 -2.64
CA ALA A 683 8.62 5.72 -3.71
C ALA A 683 9.07 7.07 -3.13
N ASN A 684 8.43 7.51 -2.04
CA ASN A 684 8.74 8.79 -1.38
C ASN A 684 10.17 8.86 -0.86
N VAL A 685 10.67 7.80 -0.19
CA VAL A 685 12.04 7.81 0.34
C VAL A 685 13.07 7.86 -0.78
N LEU A 686 12.85 7.16 -1.90
CA LEU A 686 13.77 7.18 -3.04
C LEU A 686 13.76 8.54 -3.74
N CYS A 687 12.60 9.19 -3.83
CA CYS A 687 12.49 10.56 -4.32
C CYS A 687 13.23 11.54 -3.38
N ALA A 688 13.07 11.42 -2.07
CA ALA A 688 13.76 12.25 -1.09
C ALA A 688 15.29 12.13 -1.19
N LEU A 689 15.81 10.89 -1.32
CA LEU A 689 17.24 10.62 -1.52
C LEU A 689 17.78 11.16 -2.84
N SER A 690 16.92 11.23 -3.87
CA SER A 690 17.30 11.68 -5.21
C SER A 690 17.28 13.21 -5.37
N ARG A 691 16.54 13.92 -4.50
CA ARG A 691 16.36 15.39 -4.51
C ARG A 691 17.34 16.16 -3.60
N SER A 692 18.36 15.50 -3.06
CA SER A 692 19.33 16.08 -2.11
C SER A 692 19.95 17.42 -2.56
N SER A 693 20.11 18.33 -1.58
CA SER A 693 20.40 19.77 -1.71
C SER A 693 21.68 20.13 -2.50
N GLN A 694 21.70 21.35 -3.07
CA GLN A 694 22.68 21.88 -4.03
C GLN A 694 24.16 21.83 -3.58
N ASP A 695 24.44 21.70 -2.28
CA ASP A 695 25.81 21.80 -1.75
C ASP A 695 26.61 20.48 -1.77
N GLN A 696 25.99 19.32 -2.03
CA GLN A 696 26.71 18.04 -2.23
C GLN A 696 26.15 17.20 -3.41
N PRO A 697 26.36 17.64 -4.66
CA PRO A 697 25.64 17.12 -5.83
C PRO A 697 26.08 15.73 -6.35
N LYS A 698 26.85 14.91 -5.61
CA LYS A 698 27.66 13.87 -6.28
C LYS A 698 27.26 12.41 -6.13
N CYS A 699 26.44 12.00 -5.16
CA CYS A 699 26.31 10.55 -4.87
C CYS A 699 24.89 10.00 -4.67
N GLY A 700 23.87 10.80 -4.38
CA GLY A 700 22.54 10.27 -4.00
C GLY A 700 21.82 9.60 -5.18
N SER A 701 21.42 10.38 -6.17
CA SER A 701 20.66 9.92 -7.35
C SER A 701 21.41 8.87 -8.18
N SER A 702 22.72 9.05 -8.39
CA SER A 702 23.54 8.07 -9.13
C SER A 702 23.65 6.75 -8.37
N ALA A 703 23.78 6.78 -7.04
CA ALA A 703 23.79 5.54 -6.25
C ALA A 703 22.41 4.88 -6.22
N VAL A 704 21.32 5.63 -6.12
CA VAL A 704 19.94 5.10 -6.13
C VAL A 704 19.67 4.40 -7.46
N LEU A 705 19.80 5.10 -8.59
CA LEU A 705 19.51 4.54 -9.91
C LEU A 705 20.43 3.37 -10.25
N ARG A 706 21.74 3.49 -9.98
CA ARG A 706 22.69 2.39 -10.16
C ARG A 706 22.28 1.15 -9.37
N THR A 707 21.89 1.32 -8.11
CA THR A 707 21.51 0.18 -7.28
C THR A 707 20.19 -0.44 -7.75
N LEU A 708 19.21 0.37 -8.18
CA LEU A 708 17.96 -0.15 -8.76
C LEU A 708 18.23 -0.99 -10.02
N PHE A 709 19.10 -0.51 -10.92
CA PHE A 709 19.48 -1.27 -12.11
C PHE A 709 20.26 -2.55 -11.80
N GLU A 710 21.22 -2.50 -10.87
CA GLU A 710 22.02 -3.67 -10.49
C GLU A 710 21.18 -4.70 -9.70
N GLN A 711 20.39 -4.27 -8.71
CA GLN A 711 19.59 -5.14 -7.85
C GLN A 711 18.29 -5.61 -8.50
N GLY A 712 17.75 -4.86 -9.48
CA GLY A 712 16.61 -5.29 -10.30
C GLY A 712 16.90 -6.54 -11.10
N LEU A 713 18.17 -6.78 -11.45
CA LEU A 713 18.65 -7.98 -12.15
C LEU A 713 19.13 -9.10 -11.20
N HIS A 714 19.03 -8.90 -9.89
CA HIS A 714 19.43 -9.90 -8.91
C HIS A 714 18.22 -10.70 -8.43
N PHE A 715 18.15 -11.99 -8.78
CA PHE A 715 16.97 -12.83 -8.55
C PHE A 715 17.20 -13.81 -7.40
N ASP A 716 16.74 -13.46 -6.20
CA ASP A 716 16.78 -14.33 -5.01
C ASP A 716 15.38 -14.79 -4.63
N ASN A 717 14.96 -15.99 -5.05
CA ASN A 717 13.66 -16.60 -4.70
C ASN A 717 12.42 -15.71 -4.98
N ILE A 718 12.49 -14.85 -5.99
CA ILE A 718 11.38 -14.01 -6.47
C ILE A 718 11.22 -14.22 -7.97
N ASP A 719 10.01 -14.03 -8.48
CA ASP A 719 9.73 -13.92 -9.91
C ASP A 719 10.59 -12.81 -10.56
N PRO A 720 11.51 -13.17 -11.47
CA PRO A 720 12.36 -12.21 -12.17
C PRO A 720 11.59 -11.12 -12.91
N ALA A 721 10.46 -11.47 -13.55
CA ALA A 721 9.68 -10.51 -14.34
C ALA A 721 9.05 -9.44 -13.44
N LYS A 722 8.45 -9.87 -12.31
CA LYS A 722 7.90 -8.95 -11.31
C LYS A 722 8.97 -8.07 -10.69
N ARG A 723 10.16 -8.61 -10.41
CA ARG A 723 11.27 -7.82 -9.83
C ARG A 723 11.77 -6.75 -10.79
N VAL A 724 11.94 -7.09 -12.07
CA VAL A 724 12.34 -6.12 -13.11
C VAL A 724 11.28 -5.04 -13.29
N SER A 725 10.00 -5.44 -13.35
CA SER A 725 8.87 -4.49 -13.44
C SER A 725 8.80 -3.55 -12.23
N SER A 726 8.96 -4.10 -11.02
CA SER A 726 9.03 -3.33 -9.77
C SER A 726 10.18 -2.33 -9.75
N ALA A 727 11.36 -2.74 -10.22
CA ALA A 727 12.51 -1.86 -10.34
C ALA A 727 12.25 -0.73 -11.35
N LEU A 728 11.60 -1.04 -12.48
CA LEU A 728 11.23 -0.05 -13.48
C LEU A 728 10.22 0.97 -12.94
N ASP A 729 9.15 0.54 -12.28
CA ASP A 729 8.14 1.45 -11.70
C ASP A 729 8.81 2.43 -10.71
N LEU A 730 9.70 1.93 -9.83
CA LEU A 730 10.49 2.79 -8.95
C LEU A 730 11.42 3.75 -9.71
N VAL A 731 12.09 3.29 -10.78
CA VAL A 731 12.93 4.15 -11.63
C VAL A 731 12.09 5.25 -12.27
N LEU A 732 10.93 4.91 -12.84
CA LEU A 732 10.03 5.88 -13.47
C LEU A 732 9.55 6.92 -12.45
N ARG A 733 9.19 6.52 -11.23
CA ARG A 733 8.80 7.46 -10.15
C ARG A 733 9.93 8.39 -9.73
N VAL A 734 11.16 7.88 -9.63
CA VAL A 734 12.34 8.70 -9.32
C VAL A 734 12.63 9.70 -10.46
N LEU A 735 12.35 9.32 -11.70
CA LEU A 735 12.55 10.16 -12.90
C LEU A 735 11.37 11.12 -13.19
N ALA A 736 10.15 10.81 -12.71
CA ALA A 736 8.92 11.57 -12.98
C ALA A 736 8.72 12.80 -12.08
N GLY A 737 9.78 13.31 -11.43
CA GLY A 737 9.66 14.53 -10.63
C GLY A 737 9.12 15.69 -11.46
N ASP A 738 8.18 16.46 -10.88
CA ASP A 738 7.59 17.67 -11.49
C ASP A 738 8.68 18.45 -12.22
N GLY A 739 8.49 18.70 -13.52
CA GLY A 739 9.54 19.11 -14.47
C GLY A 739 10.35 20.38 -14.13
N ASP A 740 10.03 21.06 -13.03
CA ASP A 740 10.73 22.23 -12.46
C ASP A 740 11.67 21.89 -11.28
N GLY A 741 11.66 20.65 -10.78
CA GLY A 741 12.36 20.26 -9.53
C GLY A 741 13.80 19.72 -9.69
N LEU A 742 14.25 19.38 -10.89
CA LEU A 742 15.59 18.82 -11.10
C LEU A 742 16.66 19.93 -11.26
N PRO A 743 17.79 19.88 -10.52
CA PRO A 743 18.85 20.88 -10.65
C PRO A 743 19.42 20.93 -12.08
N ALA A 744 19.67 22.15 -12.58
CA ALA A 744 20.38 22.35 -13.84
C ALA A 744 21.75 21.62 -13.80
N GLY A 745 21.96 20.66 -14.70
CA GLY A 745 23.17 19.83 -14.73
C GLY A 745 23.08 18.46 -14.05
N TRP A 746 21.91 18.05 -13.55
CA TRP A 746 21.69 16.70 -13.02
C TRP A 746 22.03 15.61 -14.04
N ILE A 747 21.50 15.73 -15.26
CA ILE A 747 21.67 14.78 -16.38
C ILE A 747 23.15 14.56 -16.75
N PRO A 748 23.94 15.61 -17.06
CA PRO A 748 25.35 15.43 -17.41
C PRO A 748 26.21 14.91 -16.25
N THR A 749 25.73 14.98 -15.00
CA THR A 749 26.48 14.48 -13.82
C THR A 749 26.13 13.03 -13.49
N VAL A 750 24.85 12.67 -13.55
CA VAL A 750 24.32 11.40 -13.05
C VAL A 750 24.34 10.31 -14.13
N ILE A 751 23.88 10.63 -15.34
CA ILE A 751 23.70 9.63 -16.41
C ILE A 751 25.01 8.93 -16.80
N PRO A 752 26.15 9.63 -16.99
CA PRO A 752 27.41 8.96 -17.33
C PRO A 752 27.86 7.94 -16.28
N GLN A 753 27.50 8.11 -15.01
CA GLN A 753 27.88 7.20 -13.93
C GLN A 753 27.04 5.92 -13.90
N ILE A 754 25.84 5.95 -14.50
CA ILE A 754 24.88 4.85 -14.48
C ILE A 754 24.65 4.23 -15.86
N LEU A 755 25.33 4.71 -16.91
CA LEU A 755 25.11 4.27 -18.29
C LEU A 755 25.31 2.77 -18.49
N THR A 756 26.34 2.16 -17.87
CA THR A 756 26.59 0.71 -17.97
C THR A 756 25.51 -0.12 -17.24
N PRO A 757 25.16 0.17 -15.97
CA PRO A 757 24.00 -0.47 -15.35
C PRO A 757 22.69 -0.27 -16.11
N LEU A 758 22.45 0.94 -16.64
CA LEU A 758 21.26 1.28 -17.41
C LEU A 758 21.15 0.42 -18.68
N THR A 759 22.22 0.29 -19.46
CA THR A 759 22.18 -0.51 -20.70
C THR A 759 22.01 -2.00 -20.41
N LEU A 760 22.58 -2.51 -19.33
CA LEU A 760 22.35 -3.89 -18.88
C LEU A 760 20.90 -4.12 -18.44
N PHE A 761 20.35 -3.20 -17.63
CA PHE A 761 18.96 -3.29 -17.19
C PHE A 761 17.98 -3.17 -18.36
N PHE A 762 18.21 -2.20 -19.25
CA PHE A 762 17.42 -1.95 -20.44
C PHE A 762 17.27 -3.20 -21.32
N ARG A 763 18.31 -4.03 -21.43
CA ARG A 763 18.26 -5.29 -22.22
C ARG A 763 17.26 -6.32 -21.70
N HIS A 764 16.90 -6.27 -20.42
CA HIS A 764 15.98 -7.21 -19.78
C HIS A 764 14.53 -6.71 -19.71
N LEU A 765 14.26 -5.50 -20.21
CA LEU A 765 12.92 -4.93 -20.25
C LEU A 765 12.10 -5.45 -21.43
N GLU A 766 10.80 -5.59 -21.24
CA GLU A 766 9.86 -5.85 -22.34
C GLU A 766 9.75 -4.62 -23.28
N PRO A 767 9.35 -4.81 -24.56
CA PRO A 767 9.33 -3.72 -25.55
C PRO A 767 8.55 -2.48 -25.10
N MET A 768 7.36 -2.66 -24.52
CA MET A 768 6.53 -1.54 -24.03
C MET A 768 7.21 -0.77 -22.88
N HIS A 769 7.82 -1.50 -21.95
CA HIS A 769 8.59 -0.95 -20.84
C HIS A 769 9.86 -0.21 -21.31
N LYS A 770 10.51 -0.69 -22.38
CA LYS A 770 11.63 0.02 -23.02
C LYS A 770 11.17 1.36 -23.62
N VAL A 771 10.03 1.37 -24.32
CA VAL A 771 9.46 2.60 -24.91
C VAL A 771 9.20 3.64 -23.84
N GLN A 772 8.50 3.27 -22.77
CA GLN A 772 8.20 4.17 -21.64
C GLN A 772 9.46 4.77 -21.01
N LEU A 773 10.47 3.93 -20.73
CA LEU A 773 11.72 4.39 -20.13
C LEU A 773 12.48 5.36 -21.06
N VAL A 774 12.56 5.05 -22.35
CA VAL A 774 13.26 5.90 -23.32
C VAL A 774 12.54 7.22 -23.52
N GLN A 775 11.20 7.23 -23.62
CA GLN A 775 10.41 8.46 -23.71
C GLN A 775 10.64 9.36 -22.49
N GLN A 776 10.63 8.79 -21.28
CA GLN A 776 10.92 9.55 -20.07
C GLN A 776 12.35 10.11 -20.08
N LEU A 777 13.35 9.31 -20.46
CA LEU A 777 14.74 9.76 -20.53
C LEU A 777 14.96 10.84 -21.58
N VAL A 778 14.29 10.77 -22.73
CA VAL A 778 14.36 11.79 -23.80
C VAL A 778 13.71 13.10 -23.34
N SER A 779 12.55 13.03 -22.68
CA SER A 779 11.87 14.20 -22.12
C SER A 779 12.74 14.94 -21.10
N LEU A 780 13.50 14.18 -20.30
CA LEU A 780 14.45 14.71 -19.33
C LEU A 780 15.69 15.28 -20.03
N ASP A 781 16.30 14.55 -20.97
CA ASP A 781 17.56 14.93 -21.64
C ASP A 781 17.43 16.22 -22.45
N ARG A 782 16.25 16.49 -23.03
CA ARG A 782 16.02 17.65 -23.92
C ARG A 782 17.09 17.80 -25.01
N GLY A 783 17.66 16.68 -25.46
CA GLY A 783 18.72 16.61 -26.48
C GLY A 783 20.14 17.01 -26.02
N VAL A 784 20.41 17.12 -24.71
CA VAL A 784 21.74 17.54 -24.21
C VAL A 784 22.80 16.46 -24.40
N LEU A 785 22.50 15.20 -24.06
CA LEU A 785 23.44 14.07 -24.20
C LEU A 785 23.11 13.15 -25.38
N GLY A 786 21.90 13.22 -25.93
CA GLY A 786 21.45 12.32 -27.00
C GLY A 786 21.15 10.91 -26.49
N LEU A 787 20.60 10.78 -25.27
CA LEU A 787 20.40 9.46 -24.64
C LEU A 787 19.46 8.53 -25.41
N GLY A 788 18.39 9.09 -25.97
CA GLY A 788 17.47 8.34 -26.82
C GLY A 788 18.19 7.77 -28.04
N GLU A 789 18.96 8.61 -28.74
CA GLU A 789 19.72 8.21 -29.93
C GLU A 789 20.72 7.10 -29.60
N PHE A 790 21.46 7.24 -28.49
CA PHE A 790 22.42 6.25 -28.02
C PHE A 790 21.76 4.88 -27.74
N LEU A 791 20.63 4.86 -27.02
CA LEU A 791 19.93 3.61 -26.67
C LEU A 791 19.33 2.92 -27.89
N VAL A 792 18.78 3.68 -28.84
CA VAL A 792 18.29 3.15 -30.11
C VAL A 792 19.44 2.57 -30.93
N GLN A 793 20.57 3.26 -31.02
CA GLN A 793 21.76 2.78 -31.75
C GLN A 793 22.38 1.53 -31.10
N ASP A 794 22.45 1.43 -29.77
CA ASP A 794 22.94 0.22 -29.09
C ASP A 794 22.00 -0.97 -29.34
N GLU A 795 20.68 -0.75 -29.32
CA GLU A 795 19.70 -1.80 -29.60
C GLU A 795 19.76 -2.26 -31.07
N VAL A 796 19.87 -1.34 -32.03
CA VAL A 796 20.07 -1.69 -33.46
C VAL A 796 21.36 -2.49 -33.63
N LYS A 797 22.46 -2.07 -33.00
CA LYS A 797 23.73 -2.81 -33.05
C LYS A 797 23.62 -4.21 -32.43
N ARG A 798 22.85 -4.34 -31.33
CA ARG A 798 22.55 -5.64 -30.70
C ARG A 798 21.76 -6.53 -31.66
N LEU A 799 20.72 -6.01 -32.30
CA LEU A 799 19.91 -6.73 -33.28
C LEU A 799 20.75 -7.20 -34.48
N ALA A 800 21.65 -6.37 -35.00
CA ALA A 800 22.58 -6.76 -36.05
C ALA A 800 23.53 -7.90 -35.59
N GLY A 801 23.94 -7.89 -34.32
CA GLY A 801 24.71 -8.99 -33.70
C GLY A 801 23.90 -10.29 -33.60
N LEU A 802 22.64 -10.21 -33.17
CA LEU A 802 21.75 -11.37 -33.05
C LEU A 802 21.45 -12.02 -34.39
N LEU A 803 21.26 -11.24 -35.46
CA LEU A 803 21.06 -11.76 -36.81
C LEU A 803 22.22 -12.66 -37.27
N LYS A 804 23.46 -12.32 -36.90
CA LYS A 804 24.65 -13.14 -37.25
C LYS A 804 24.66 -14.51 -36.57
N VAL A 805 24.03 -14.63 -35.40
CA VAL A 805 24.00 -15.87 -34.59
C VAL A 805 22.65 -16.60 -34.72
N MET A 806 21.68 -15.99 -35.41
CA MET A 806 20.32 -16.51 -35.55
C MET A 806 20.27 -17.92 -36.18
N ALA A 807 21.22 -18.23 -37.07
CA ALA A 807 21.36 -19.56 -37.69
C ALA A 807 21.66 -20.68 -36.67
N GLU A 808 22.23 -20.36 -35.50
CA GLU A 808 22.67 -21.34 -34.50
C GLU A 808 21.65 -21.54 -33.36
N ARG A 809 20.79 -20.56 -33.07
CA ARG A 809 19.92 -20.53 -31.86
C ARG A 809 18.43 -20.31 -32.15
N GLY A 810 18.06 -20.30 -33.42
CA GLY A 810 16.70 -20.53 -33.94
C GLY A 810 15.60 -19.66 -33.35
N ALA A 811 14.74 -20.24 -32.52
CA ALA A 811 13.47 -19.63 -32.10
C ALA A 811 13.63 -18.49 -31.08
N VAL A 812 14.58 -18.58 -30.15
CA VAL A 812 14.78 -17.56 -29.09
C VAL A 812 15.35 -16.29 -29.70
N THR A 813 16.36 -16.42 -30.58
CA THR A 813 16.95 -15.28 -31.28
C THR A 813 15.97 -14.61 -32.24
N GLN A 814 15.12 -15.39 -32.93
CA GLN A 814 14.04 -14.82 -33.74
C GLN A 814 13.04 -14.02 -32.90
N TRP A 815 12.64 -14.54 -31.73
CA TRP A 815 11.76 -13.81 -30.82
C TRP A 815 12.42 -12.53 -30.28
N GLU A 816 13.69 -12.58 -29.86
CA GLU A 816 14.43 -11.40 -29.39
C GLU A 816 14.57 -10.31 -30.47
N VAL A 817 14.76 -10.72 -31.73
CA VAL A 817 14.78 -9.79 -32.86
C VAL A 817 13.40 -9.18 -33.10
N GLY A 818 12.34 -9.99 -33.00
CA GLY A 818 10.95 -9.51 -33.04
C GLY A 818 10.64 -8.48 -31.97
N ALA A 819 11.01 -8.76 -30.72
CA ALA A 819 10.81 -7.86 -29.58
C ALA A 819 11.61 -6.54 -29.71
N GLY A 820 12.84 -6.59 -30.24
CA GLY A 820 13.60 -5.37 -30.50
C GLY A 820 13.02 -4.52 -31.63
N LEU A 821 12.48 -5.14 -32.69
CA LEU A 821 11.74 -4.42 -33.72
C LEU A 821 10.45 -3.80 -33.18
N GLU A 822 9.74 -4.49 -32.28
CA GLU A 822 8.56 -3.94 -31.60
C GLU A 822 8.90 -2.68 -30.78
N PHE A 823 10.02 -2.68 -30.08
CA PHE A 823 10.51 -1.51 -29.35
C PHE A 823 10.79 -0.32 -30.29
N VAL A 824 11.52 -0.53 -31.38
CA VAL A 824 11.83 0.54 -32.34
C VAL A 824 10.55 1.08 -32.97
N ALA A 825 9.65 0.18 -33.37
CA ALA A 825 8.34 0.53 -33.89
C ALA A 825 7.54 1.42 -32.91
N GLY A 826 7.46 1.05 -31.63
CA GLY A 826 6.75 1.82 -30.62
C GLY A 826 7.30 3.23 -30.40
N LEU A 827 8.62 3.44 -30.57
CA LEU A 827 9.21 4.79 -30.52
C LEU A 827 8.89 5.63 -31.75
N VAL A 828 8.86 5.02 -32.94
CA VAL A 828 8.57 5.71 -34.21
C VAL A 828 7.08 6.06 -34.35
N GLU A 829 6.20 5.35 -33.66
CA GLU A 829 4.77 5.68 -33.59
C GLU A 829 4.44 6.83 -32.61
N GLY A 830 5.31 7.10 -31.62
CA GLY A 830 5.07 8.15 -30.63
C GLY A 830 4.97 9.57 -31.21
N GLU A 831 4.37 10.49 -30.45
CA GLU A 831 4.17 11.90 -30.86
C GLU A 831 5.49 12.61 -31.22
N ASP A 832 6.60 12.26 -30.55
CA ASP A 832 7.95 12.78 -30.80
C ASP A 832 8.84 11.81 -31.62
N GLY A 833 8.30 11.04 -32.57
CA GLY A 833 9.05 10.00 -33.30
C GLY A 833 10.23 10.49 -34.17
N ASP A 834 10.32 11.79 -34.47
CA ASP A 834 11.28 12.34 -35.44
C ASP A 834 12.75 12.20 -35.01
N TRP A 835 13.05 12.30 -33.72
CA TRP A 835 14.41 12.07 -33.21
C TRP A 835 14.82 10.60 -33.38
N CYS A 836 13.87 9.67 -33.23
CA CYS A 836 14.12 8.24 -33.40
C CYS A 836 14.42 7.92 -34.87
N ILE A 837 13.65 8.51 -35.80
CA ILE A 837 13.91 8.42 -37.25
C ILE A 837 15.32 8.94 -37.58
N SER A 838 15.69 10.10 -37.03
CA SER A 838 17.03 10.68 -37.21
C SER A 838 18.15 9.78 -36.67
N ALA A 839 17.93 9.12 -35.53
CA ALA A 839 18.87 8.15 -34.97
C ALA A 839 19.01 6.90 -35.84
N LEU A 840 17.90 6.41 -36.43
CA LEU A 840 17.89 5.25 -37.32
C LEU A 840 18.69 5.53 -38.61
N HIS A 841 18.64 6.76 -39.14
CA HIS A 841 19.43 7.15 -40.31
C HIS A 841 20.94 6.99 -40.11
N GLN A 842 21.42 7.17 -38.88
CA GLN A 842 22.85 7.08 -38.54
C GLN A 842 23.27 5.67 -38.09
N SER A 843 22.35 4.71 -38.11
CA SER A 843 22.52 3.36 -37.53
C SER A 843 22.66 2.26 -38.60
N GLU A 844 22.97 1.04 -38.16
CA GLU A 844 23.02 -0.16 -39.04
C GLU A 844 21.63 -0.73 -39.37
N CYS A 845 20.57 0.08 -39.32
CA CYS A 845 19.18 -0.36 -39.57
C CYS A 845 19.01 -1.02 -40.95
N GLY A 846 19.68 -0.48 -41.98
CA GLY A 846 19.64 -1.04 -43.34
C GLY A 846 20.14 -2.48 -43.42
N THR A 847 21.20 -2.80 -42.67
CA THR A 847 21.79 -4.14 -42.55
C THR A 847 20.83 -5.12 -41.88
N ILE A 848 20.09 -4.67 -40.86
CA ILE A 848 19.10 -5.50 -40.15
C ILE A 848 17.93 -5.83 -41.07
N MET A 849 17.38 -4.81 -41.75
CA MET A 849 16.29 -4.98 -42.69
C MET A 849 16.70 -5.93 -43.83
N ALA A 850 17.86 -5.70 -44.45
CA ALA A 850 18.37 -6.58 -45.50
C ALA A 850 18.56 -8.02 -44.99
N GLY A 851 19.21 -8.21 -43.84
CA GLY A 851 19.48 -9.53 -43.28
C GLY A 851 18.22 -10.32 -42.91
N LEU A 852 17.17 -9.65 -42.42
CA LEU A 852 15.87 -10.29 -42.16
C LEU A 852 15.18 -10.73 -43.46
N LEU A 853 15.16 -9.84 -44.46
CA LEU A 853 14.51 -10.11 -45.74
C LEU A 853 15.24 -11.20 -46.53
N GLU A 854 16.57 -11.25 -46.46
CA GLU A 854 17.40 -12.33 -47.03
C GLU A 854 17.18 -13.67 -46.33
N ALA A 855 16.95 -13.66 -45.01
CA ALA A 855 16.59 -14.84 -44.25
C ALA A 855 15.13 -15.29 -44.46
N GLY A 856 14.34 -14.56 -45.25
CA GLY A 856 12.92 -14.84 -45.46
C GLY A 856 12.06 -14.59 -44.21
N LEU A 857 12.50 -13.72 -43.30
CA LEU A 857 11.81 -13.38 -42.06
C LEU A 857 11.15 -12.01 -42.18
N TYR A 858 9.90 -11.91 -41.74
CA TYR A 858 9.14 -10.67 -41.75
C TYR A 858 8.41 -10.42 -40.42
N SER A 859 8.21 -9.15 -40.08
CA SER A 859 7.44 -8.73 -38.89
C SER A 859 6.57 -7.53 -39.22
N LYS A 860 5.38 -7.45 -38.61
CA LYS A 860 4.50 -6.27 -38.72
C LYS A 860 5.23 -4.98 -38.33
N HIS A 861 6.10 -5.06 -37.33
CA HIS A 861 6.88 -3.92 -36.83
C HIS A 861 7.93 -3.45 -37.84
N LEU A 862 8.50 -4.38 -38.62
CA LEU A 862 9.42 -4.03 -39.71
C LEU A 862 8.72 -3.20 -40.80
N GLY A 863 7.50 -3.60 -41.19
CA GLY A 863 6.69 -2.86 -42.16
C GLY A 863 6.33 -1.45 -41.70
N MET A 864 5.98 -1.31 -40.42
CA MET A 864 5.65 -0.02 -39.80
C MET A 864 6.87 0.92 -39.76
N ILE A 865 8.04 0.42 -39.34
CA ILE A 865 9.30 1.19 -39.36
C ILE A 865 9.63 1.63 -40.80
N ALA A 866 9.53 0.71 -41.77
CA ALA A 866 9.78 1.02 -43.17
C ALA A 866 8.82 2.10 -43.72
N GLY A 867 7.53 2.03 -43.38
CA GLY A 867 6.54 3.02 -43.78
C GLY A 867 6.83 4.41 -43.24
N ARG A 868 7.30 4.51 -41.99
CA ARG A 868 7.66 5.78 -41.35
C ARG A 868 8.97 6.35 -41.91
N LEU A 869 9.99 5.51 -42.15
CA LEU A 869 11.24 5.93 -42.81
C LEU A 869 10.99 6.44 -44.23
N ALA A 870 10.06 5.82 -44.97
CA ALA A 870 9.70 6.22 -46.33
C ALA A 870 9.01 7.61 -46.40
N GLY A 871 8.54 8.15 -45.27
CA GLY A 871 7.94 9.50 -45.21
C GLY A 871 8.95 10.63 -45.45
N ASN A 872 10.26 10.40 -45.25
CA ASN A 872 11.31 11.38 -45.54
C ASN A 872 12.50 10.72 -46.29
N PRO A 873 12.32 10.43 -47.58
CA PRO A 873 13.25 9.60 -48.35
C PRO A 873 14.61 10.29 -48.62
N GLU A 874 14.66 11.62 -48.64
CA GLU A 874 15.87 12.39 -48.94
C GLU A 874 16.99 12.16 -47.92
N SER A 875 16.63 11.97 -46.63
CA SER A 875 17.60 11.73 -45.55
C SER A 875 18.13 10.30 -45.45
N LEU A 876 17.57 9.34 -46.20
CA LEU A 876 17.97 7.94 -46.14
C LEU A 876 19.25 7.68 -46.96
N GLY A 877 20.18 6.90 -46.41
CA GLY A 877 21.30 6.34 -47.18
C GLY A 877 20.83 5.31 -48.21
N ILE A 878 21.60 5.12 -49.29
CA ILE A 878 21.23 4.28 -50.44
C ILE A 878 20.86 2.85 -50.01
N GLU A 879 21.68 2.21 -49.17
CA GLU A 879 21.42 0.84 -48.68
C GLU A 879 20.12 0.76 -47.86
N LEU A 880 19.82 1.77 -47.04
CA LEU A 880 18.59 1.82 -46.25
C LEU A 880 17.36 2.05 -47.16
N ARG A 881 17.46 2.88 -48.21
CA ARG A 881 16.37 3.11 -49.18
C ARG A 881 15.94 1.81 -49.85
N LEU A 882 16.90 1.03 -50.36
CA LEU A 882 16.62 -0.25 -51.02
C LEU A 882 16.01 -1.28 -50.04
N SER A 883 16.53 -1.33 -48.81
CA SER A 883 15.96 -2.19 -47.76
C SER A 883 14.53 -1.78 -47.36
N VAL A 884 14.24 -0.47 -47.28
CA VAL A 884 12.90 0.06 -46.99
C VAL A 884 11.93 -0.30 -48.12
N VAL A 885 12.31 -0.09 -49.39
CA VAL A 885 11.49 -0.47 -50.54
C VAL A 885 11.19 -1.98 -50.53
N THR A 886 12.21 -2.81 -50.30
CA THR A 886 12.05 -4.28 -50.23
C THR A 886 11.15 -4.68 -49.07
N ALA A 887 11.28 -4.06 -47.89
CA ALA A 887 10.43 -4.32 -46.73
C ALA A 887 8.96 -3.94 -46.97
N LEU A 888 8.71 -2.83 -47.67
CA LEU A 888 7.35 -2.41 -48.04
C LEU A 888 6.73 -3.38 -49.06
N LEU A 889 7.48 -3.77 -50.09
CA LEU A 889 7.04 -4.73 -51.11
C LEU A 889 6.71 -6.10 -50.49
N ARG A 890 7.56 -6.60 -49.58
CA ARG A 890 7.30 -7.85 -48.83
C ARG A 890 6.12 -7.72 -47.88
N GLY A 891 5.88 -6.53 -47.32
CA GLY A 891 4.68 -6.23 -46.54
C GLY A 891 3.39 -6.32 -47.35
N VAL A 892 3.41 -5.84 -48.60
CA VAL A 892 2.26 -5.97 -49.53
C VAL A 892 1.95 -7.43 -49.82
N GLN A 893 2.96 -8.31 -49.88
CA GLN A 893 2.77 -9.75 -50.11
C GLN A 893 2.03 -10.47 -48.96
N VAL A 894 2.06 -9.93 -47.74
CA VAL A 894 1.44 -10.54 -46.54
C VAL A 894 -0.04 -10.16 -46.40
N GLN A 895 -0.95 -11.14 -46.49
CA GLN A 895 -2.42 -10.93 -46.46
C GLN A 895 -2.99 -10.41 -45.14
N GLU A 896 -2.31 -10.66 -44.01
CA GLU A 896 -2.80 -10.31 -42.67
C GLU A 896 -2.59 -8.84 -42.28
N LEU A 897 -1.82 -8.05 -43.04
CA LEU A 897 -1.47 -6.67 -42.72
C LEU A 897 -2.17 -5.68 -43.66
N SER A 898 -3.45 -5.39 -43.40
CA SER A 898 -4.27 -4.50 -44.24
C SER A 898 -3.79 -3.04 -44.27
N VAL A 899 -3.16 -2.57 -43.19
CA VAL A 899 -2.77 -1.15 -42.99
C VAL A 899 -1.61 -0.72 -43.90
N CYS A 900 -0.65 -1.61 -44.20
CA CYS A 900 0.48 -1.28 -45.08
C CYS A 900 0.07 -1.18 -46.56
N ARG A 901 -1.06 -1.76 -46.99
CA ARG A 901 -1.36 -1.96 -48.42
C ARG A 901 -1.89 -0.71 -49.13
N MET A 902 -2.62 0.16 -48.46
CA MET A 902 -3.35 1.25 -49.13
C MET A 902 -2.44 2.37 -49.68
N ASN A 903 -1.27 2.61 -49.06
CA ASN A 903 -0.33 3.67 -49.46
C ASN A 903 1.11 3.16 -49.75
N ALA A 904 1.37 1.85 -49.70
CA ALA A 904 2.73 1.32 -49.86
C ALA A 904 3.39 1.73 -51.18
N PHE A 905 2.69 1.61 -52.31
CA PHE A 905 3.25 1.96 -53.62
C PHE A 905 3.55 3.46 -53.76
N GLY A 906 2.79 4.32 -53.08
CA GLY A 906 3.08 5.77 -53.04
C GLY A 906 4.36 6.07 -52.27
N LEU A 907 4.54 5.44 -51.11
CA LEU A 907 5.78 5.52 -50.32
C LEU A 907 6.98 4.92 -51.08
N ILE A 908 6.79 3.79 -51.77
CA ILE A 908 7.83 3.16 -52.60
C ILE A 908 8.25 4.09 -53.74
N SER A 909 7.29 4.68 -54.46
CA SER A 909 7.56 5.64 -55.54
C SER A 909 8.37 6.83 -55.03
N ALA A 910 7.95 7.43 -53.90
CA ALA A 910 8.66 8.55 -53.28
C ALA A 910 10.12 8.20 -52.90
N VAL A 911 10.38 7.00 -52.37
CA VAL A 911 11.75 6.55 -52.07
C VAL A 911 12.57 6.32 -53.34
N LEU A 912 11.97 5.70 -54.37
CA LEU A 912 12.66 5.43 -55.64
C LEU A 912 12.99 6.69 -56.43
N GLU A 913 12.12 7.70 -56.42
CA GLU A 913 12.36 9.01 -57.05
C GLU A 913 13.64 9.67 -56.52
N THR A 914 13.92 9.55 -55.22
CA THR A 914 15.13 10.11 -54.61
C THR A 914 16.39 9.26 -54.82
N THR A 915 16.27 8.03 -55.33
CA THR A 915 17.38 7.09 -55.53
C THR A 915 17.93 7.23 -56.94
N ASP A 916 19.24 7.37 -57.11
CA ASP A 916 19.87 7.47 -58.44
C ASP A 916 19.64 6.19 -59.27
N GLU A 917 19.40 6.34 -60.58
CA GLU A 917 19.11 5.22 -61.49
C GLU A 917 20.16 4.09 -61.47
N LYS A 918 21.43 4.43 -61.16
CA LYS A 918 22.53 3.46 -61.11
C LYS A 918 22.47 2.52 -59.92
N ASP A 919 21.81 2.93 -58.84
CA ASP A 919 21.78 2.21 -57.58
C ASP A 919 20.47 1.41 -57.39
N ARG A 920 19.51 1.53 -58.33
CA ARG A 920 18.16 0.95 -58.20
C ARG A 920 18.08 -0.57 -58.35
N ASP A 921 19.15 -1.29 -58.74
CA ASP A 921 19.13 -2.74 -59.01
C ASP A 921 17.78 -3.24 -59.59
N PRO A 922 17.42 -2.80 -60.81
CA PRO A 922 16.07 -2.93 -61.34
C PRO A 922 15.61 -4.38 -61.45
N GLU A 923 16.51 -5.33 -61.69
CA GLU A 923 16.17 -6.76 -61.75
C GLU A 923 15.62 -7.27 -60.41
N ARG A 924 16.30 -6.96 -59.29
CA ARG A 924 15.87 -7.37 -57.96
C ARG A 924 14.57 -6.68 -57.54
N LEU A 925 14.42 -5.40 -57.84
CA LEU A 925 13.20 -4.66 -57.50
C LEU A 925 12.00 -5.09 -58.35
N LEU A 926 12.17 -5.33 -59.66
CA LEU A 926 11.10 -5.85 -60.52
C LEU A 926 10.65 -7.24 -60.09
N TRP A 927 11.57 -8.06 -59.58
CA TRP A 927 11.23 -9.35 -58.98
C TRP A 927 10.32 -9.18 -57.74
N GLU A 928 10.66 -8.27 -56.83
CA GLU A 928 9.85 -8.00 -55.63
C GLU A 928 8.51 -7.32 -55.94
N VAL A 929 8.49 -6.38 -56.90
CA VAL A 929 7.29 -5.67 -57.38
C VAL A 929 6.32 -6.64 -58.04
N GLY A 930 6.81 -7.54 -58.89
CA GLY A 930 5.97 -8.54 -59.55
C GLY A 930 5.30 -9.48 -58.53
N HIS A 931 6.03 -9.94 -57.52
CA HIS A 931 5.45 -10.76 -56.44
C HIS A 931 4.44 -9.99 -55.58
N ALA A 932 4.72 -8.71 -55.27
CA ALA A 932 3.79 -7.85 -54.53
C ALA A 932 2.48 -7.62 -55.31
N LEU A 933 2.56 -7.30 -56.60
CA LEU A 933 1.40 -7.12 -57.46
C LEU A 933 0.63 -8.44 -57.66
N GLY A 934 1.32 -9.57 -57.78
CA GLY A 934 0.70 -10.90 -57.82
C GLY A 934 -0.16 -11.16 -56.58
N ALA A 935 0.38 -10.88 -55.40
CA ALA A 935 -0.32 -11.04 -54.13
C ALA A 935 -1.55 -10.11 -54.00
N VAL A 936 -1.46 -8.87 -54.50
CA VAL A 936 -2.60 -7.92 -54.54
C VAL A 936 -3.70 -8.47 -55.44
N VAL A 937 -3.36 -8.94 -56.65
CA VAL A 937 -4.33 -9.43 -57.64
C VAL A 937 -5.01 -10.73 -57.21
N GLU A 938 -4.33 -11.59 -56.44
CA GLU A 938 -4.94 -12.79 -55.86
C GLU A 938 -6.03 -12.46 -54.83
N SER A 939 -5.87 -11.37 -54.08
CA SER A 939 -6.87 -10.88 -53.14
C SER A 939 -7.84 -9.91 -53.83
N ASN A 940 -8.91 -10.43 -54.45
CA ASN A 940 -9.88 -9.63 -55.23
C ASN A 940 -10.42 -8.37 -54.49
N ASP A 941 -10.53 -8.40 -53.15
CA ASP A 941 -11.01 -7.26 -52.34
C ASP A 941 -10.00 -6.08 -52.29
N ASN A 942 -8.73 -6.30 -52.61
CA ASN A 942 -7.65 -5.30 -52.49
C ASN A 942 -7.31 -4.59 -53.79
N LEU A 943 -7.85 -5.03 -54.93
CA LEU A 943 -7.67 -4.32 -56.20
C LEU A 943 -8.36 -2.94 -56.16
N SER A 944 -9.54 -2.83 -55.55
CA SER A 944 -10.29 -1.57 -55.47
C SER A 944 -9.67 -0.51 -54.54
N SER A 945 -8.77 -0.88 -53.63
CA SER A 945 -8.09 0.01 -52.69
C SER A 945 -6.66 0.35 -53.10
N LEU A 946 -6.22 -0.13 -54.27
CA LEU A 946 -4.87 0.08 -54.79
C LEU A 946 -4.72 1.46 -55.41
N ASP A 947 -3.74 2.24 -54.96
CA ASP A 947 -3.36 3.49 -55.63
C ASP A 947 -2.70 3.20 -56.98
N SER A 948 -3.54 3.25 -58.01
CA SER A 948 -3.18 2.91 -59.39
C SER A 948 -2.18 3.88 -60.00
N GLU A 949 -2.16 5.15 -59.56
CA GLU A 949 -1.19 6.14 -60.01
C GLU A 949 0.21 5.80 -59.47
N SER A 950 0.29 5.50 -58.18
CA SER A 950 1.55 5.12 -57.54
C SER A 950 2.15 3.81 -58.09
N VAL A 951 1.31 2.83 -58.46
CA VAL A 951 1.79 1.59 -59.11
C VAL A 951 2.40 1.87 -60.48
N VAL A 952 1.74 2.72 -61.28
CA VAL A 952 2.25 3.15 -62.59
C VAL A 952 3.58 3.89 -62.44
N ASN A 953 3.67 4.82 -61.49
CA ASN A 953 4.90 5.56 -61.22
C ASN A 953 6.05 4.63 -60.76
N THR A 954 5.76 3.68 -59.87
CA THR A 954 6.77 2.67 -59.44
C THR A 954 7.31 1.87 -60.63
N LEU A 955 6.44 1.40 -61.52
CA LEU A 955 6.87 0.62 -62.70
C LEU A 955 7.66 1.47 -63.71
N LEU A 956 7.28 2.73 -63.91
CA LEU A 956 8.02 3.65 -64.79
C LEU A 956 9.42 3.98 -64.26
N LEU A 957 9.57 4.10 -62.93
CA LEU A 957 10.88 4.35 -62.28
C LEU A 957 11.85 3.17 -62.38
N LEU A 958 11.33 1.98 -62.67
CA LEU A 958 12.08 0.72 -62.83
C LEU A 958 12.19 0.27 -64.30
N ASP A 959 11.66 1.05 -65.24
CA ASP A 959 11.75 0.75 -66.68
C ASP A 959 13.21 0.84 -67.14
N SER A 960 13.72 -0.24 -67.73
CA SER A 960 15.08 -0.30 -68.26
C SER A 960 15.08 -0.83 -69.70
N PRO A 961 15.97 -0.31 -70.57
CA PRO A 961 15.98 -0.66 -71.99
C PRO A 961 16.38 -2.13 -72.28
N SER A 962 16.85 -2.86 -71.26
CA SER A 962 17.10 -4.30 -71.28
C SER A 962 15.90 -5.03 -70.64
N GLN A 963 15.25 -5.91 -71.41
CA GLN A 963 14.11 -6.77 -71.04
C GLN A 963 13.75 -6.81 -69.54
N SER A 964 12.64 -6.15 -69.19
CA SER A 964 12.13 -6.05 -67.82
C SER A 964 11.05 -7.11 -67.57
N ASP A 965 11.45 -8.29 -67.09
CA ASP A 965 10.54 -9.36 -66.73
C ASP A 965 9.94 -9.11 -65.32
N LEU A 966 8.61 -9.19 -65.20
CA LEU A 966 7.89 -9.10 -63.91
C LEU A 966 7.66 -10.50 -63.35
N HIS A 967 8.49 -10.90 -62.40
CA HIS A 967 8.42 -12.22 -61.78
C HIS A 967 7.28 -12.30 -60.74
N GLY A 968 6.54 -13.41 -60.71
CA GLY A 968 5.50 -13.68 -59.71
C GLY A 968 4.07 -13.41 -60.17
N LEU A 969 3.91 -12.92 -61.41
CA LEU A 969 2.62 -12.70 -62.06
C LEU A 969 2.40 -13.72 -63.16
N THR A 970 1.21 -14.34 -63.17
CA THR A 970 0.72 -15.07 -64.34
C THR A 970 0.20 -14.10 -65.40
N CYS A 971 0.17 -14.54 -66.67
CA CYS A 971 -0.43 -13.74 -67.75
C CYS A 971 -1.89 -13.35 -67.44
N GLU A 972 -2.66 -14.21 -66.76
CA GLU A 972 -4.05 -13.91 -66.37
C GLU A 972 -4.13 -12.84 -65.28
N GLN A 973 -3.27 -12.90 -64.26
CA GLN A 973 -3.19 -11.87 -63.21
C GLN A 973 -2.74 -10.52 -63.79
N TRP A 974 -1.80 -10.53 -64.72
CA TRP A 974 -1.34 -9.33 -65.41
C TRP A 974 -2.45 -8.67 -66.22
N VAL A 975 -3.22 -9.44 -67.01
CA VAL A 975 -4.36 -8.91 -67.76
C VAL A 975 -5.42 -8.32 -66.82
N LYS A 976 -5.70 -8.98 -65.69
CA LYS A 976 -6.61 -8.44 -64.66
C LYS A 976 -6.12 -7.12 -64.08
N LEU A 977 -4.84 -7.02 -63.75
CA LEU A 977 -4.22 -5.79 -63.24
C LEU A 977 -4.30 -4.66 -64.28
N CYS A 978 -3.91 -4.92 -65.54
CA CYS A 978 -3.99 -3.91 -66.60
C CYS A 978 -5.42 -3.45 -66.86
N THR A 979 -6.40 -4.36 -66.82
CA THR A 979 -7.82 -4.01 -66.97
C THR A 979 -8.30 -3.11 -65.83
N HIS A 980 -7.83 -3.37 -64.61
CA HIS A 980 -8.14 -2.52 -63.46
C HIS A 980 -7.51 -1.12 -63.62
N LEU A 981 -6.21 -1.05 -63.92
CA LEU A 981 -5.48 0.20 -64.15
C LEU A 981 -6.14 1.06 -65.24
N GLU A 982 -6.62 0.47 -66.34
CA GLU A 982 -7.36 1.18 -67.40
C GLU A 982 -8.64 1.86 -66.91
N THR A 983 -9.28 1.28 -65.90
CA THR A 983 -10.55 1.80 -65.34
C THR A 983 -10.34 2.79 -64.19
N SER A 984 -9.21 2.73 -63.49
CA SER A 984 -8.93 3.50 -62.28
C SER A 984 -7.98 4.69 -62.50
N LEU A 985 -7.16 4.70 -63.56
CA LEU A 985 -6.17 5.76 -63.81
C LEU A 985 -6.81 7.10 -64.24
N PRO A 986 -6.25 8.23 -63.77
CA PRO A 986 -6.66 9.54 -64.25
C PRO A 986 -6.22 9.79 -65.71
N PRO A 987 -6.95 10.63 -66.47
CA PRO A 987 -6.78 10.76 -67.91
C PRO A 987 -5.41 11.29 -68.37
N ASN A 988 -4.65 11.93 -67.48
CA ASN A 988 -3.27 12.39 -67.71
C ASN A 988 -2.24 11.25 -67.74
N MET A 989 -2.52 10.11 -67.10
CA MET A 989 -1.60 8.98 -66.96
C MET A 989 -1.88 7.84 -67.98
N LEU A 990 -3.05 7.85 -68.62
CA LEU A 990 -3.42 6.88 -69.68
C LEU A 990 -2.38 6.72 -70.81
N PRO A 991 -1.64 7.77 -71.24
CA PRO A 991 -0.60 7.62 -72.26
C PRO A 991 0.61 6.78 -71.83
N MET A 992 0.82 6.55 -70.53
CA MET A 992 1.93 5.75 -69.99
C MET A 992 1.61 4.25 -69.94
N LEU A 993 0.32 3.89 -70.01
CA LEU A 993 -0.14 2.51 -69.95
C LEU A 993 0.41 1.59 -71.07
N PRO A 994 0.63 2.05 -72.33
CA PRO A 994 1.29 1.26 -73.36
C PRO A 994 2.74 0.90 -73.04
N ILE A 995 3.45 1.77 -72.30
CA ILE A 995 4.83 1.51 -71.85
C ILE A 995 4.81 0.39 -70.81
N ILE A 996 3.89 0.47 -69.84
CA ILE A 996 3.73 -0.55 -68.81
C ILE A 996 3.26 -1.90 -69.41
N LYS A 997 2.43 -1.89 -70.44
CA LYS A 997 2.07 -3.13 -71.16
C LYS A 997 3.26 -3.80 -71.86
N GLY A 998 4.40 -3.12 -71.96
CA GLY A 998 5.65 -3.66 -72.50
C GLY A 998 6.36 -4.65 -71.56
N PHE A 999 6.04 -4.68 -70.26
CA PHE A 999 6.61 -5.64 -69.31
C PHE A 999 6.10 -7.07 -69.57
N HIS A 1000 6.96 -8.07 -69.39
CA HIS A 1000 6.62 -9.47 -69.61
C HIS A 1000 6.39 -10.21 -68.27
N PRO A 1001 5.16 -10.65 -67.95
CA PRO A 1001 4.91 -11.40 -66.72
C PRO A 1001 5.49 -12.81 -66.81
N SER A 1002 6.23 -13.21 -65.77
CA SER A 1002 6.88 -14.52 -65.67
C SER A 1002 6.47 -15.21 -64.36
N PRO A 1003 5.86 -16.41 -64.41
CA PRO A 1003 5.46 -17.11 -63.20
C PRO A 1003 6.70 -17.62 -62.44
N SER A 1004 6.87 -17.16 -61.21
CA SER A 1004 7.89 -17.64 -60.26
C SER A 1004 7.22 -18.04 -58.94
N SER A 1005 7.83 -18.97 -58.22
CA SER A 1005 7.38 -19.31 -56.87
C SER A 1005 7.56 -18.11 -55.94
N PRO A 1006 6.55 -17.74 -55.13
CA PRO A 1006 6.71 -16.66 -54.16
C PRO A 1006 7.86 -16.97 -53.19
N PRO A 1007 8.56 -15.95 -52.69
CA PRO A 1007 9.52 -16.16 -51.62
C PRO A 1007 8.81 -16.78 -50.41
N MET A 1008 9.45 -17.73 -49.75
CA MET A 1008 8.94 -18.27 -48.49
C MET A 1008 9.10 -17.19 -47.42
N ILE A 1009 8.01 -16.51 -47.07
CA ILE A 1009 7.96 -15.53 -45.99
C ILE A 1009 7.54 -16.24 -44.72
N SER A 1010 8.39 -16.19 -43.71
CA SER A 1010 8.11 -16.67 -42.36
C SER A 1010 8.00 -15.49 -41.40
N PHE A 1011 7.07 -15.57 -40.45
CA PHE A 1011 6.84 -14.49 -39.49
C PHE A 1011 7.75 -14.66 -38.28
N LEU A 1012 8.29 -13.53 -37.80
CA LEU A 1012 8.90 -13.51 -36.48
C LEU A 1012 7.80 -13.78 -35.44
N PRO A 1013 8.02 -14.74 -34.52
CA PRO A 1013 7.02 -15.09 -33.53
C PRO A 1013 6.84 -13.93 -32.53
N SER A 1014 5.60 -13.53 -32.28
CA SER A 1014 5.26 -12.58 -31.20
C SER A 1014 5.30 -13.25 -29.83
N THR A 1015 5.07 -14.57 -29.79
CA THR A 1015 5.07 -15.38 -28.57
C THR A 1015 6.08 -16.51 -28.69
N LEU A 1016 6.93 -16.68 -27.68
CA LEU A 1016 7.92 -17.74 -27.64
C LEU A 1016 7.29 -19.04 -27.10
N THR A 1017 7.03 -20.00 -27.99
CA THR A 1017 6.63 -21.36 -27.61
C THR A 1017 7.82 -22.30 -27.71
N LEU A 1018 8.30 -22.80 -26.56
CA LEU A 1018 9.42 -23.74 -26.50
C LEU A 1018 8.94 -25.10 -25.97
N PRO A 1019 9.36 -26.22 -26.57
CA PRO A 1019 9.18 -27.51 -25.93
C PRO A 1019 10.03 -27.58 -24.65
N LEU A 1020 9.53 -28.29 -23.65
CA LEU A 1020 10.17 -28.37 -22.32
C LEU A 1020 11.64 -28.85 -22.39
N TYR A 1021 11.96 -29.73 -23.34
CA TYR A 1021 13.33 -30.20 -23.55
C TYR A 1021 14.29 -29.07 -23.97
N ASP A 1022 13.87 -28.20 -24.88
CA ASP A 1022 14.68 -27.06 -25.34
C ASP A 1022 14.84 -26.05 -24.21
N LEU A 1023 13.80 -25.85 -23.39
CA LEU A 1023 13.89 -25.04 -22.17
C LEU A 1023 14.92 -25.62 -21.19
N ILE A 1024 14.91 -26.93 -20.94
CA ILE A 1024 15.90 -27.59 -20.09
C ILE A 1024 17.31 -27.44 -20.68
N SER A 1025 17.47 -27.57 -22.00
CA SER A 1025 18.75 -27.39 -22.67
C SER A 1025 19.26 -25.95 -22.57
N LEU A 1026 18.37 -24.95 -22.58
CA LEU A 1026 18.72 -23.54 -22.39
C LEU A 1026 19.09 -23.22 -20.95
N LEU A 1027 18.45 -23.88 -19.98
CA LEU A 1027 18.69 -23.69 -18.54
C LEU A 1027 19.90 -24.48 -18.02
N GLN A 1028 20.45 -25.42 -18.79
CA GLN A 1028 21.65 -26.16 -18.39
C GLN A 1028 22.88 -25.23 -18.38
N PRO A 1029 23.60 -25.12 -17.25
CA PRO A 1029 24.81 -24.33 -17.19
C PRO A 1029 25.84 -24.91 -18.17
N LEU A 1030 26.35 -24.07 -19.09
CA LEU A 1030 27.40 -24.46 -20.02
C LEU A 1030 28.60 -25.00 -19.22
N ALA A 1031 29.00 -26.24 -19.48
CA ALA A 1031 30.20 -26.82 -18.90
C ALA A 1031 31.39 -25.91 -19.22
N PRO A 1032 32.17 -25.44 -18.22
CA PRO A 1032 33.28 -24.54 -18.48
C PRO A 1032 34.27 -25.22 -19.42
N LEU A 1033 34.49 -24.63 -20.61
CA LEU A 1033 35.57 -25.08 -21.47
C LEU A 1033 36.90 -24.90 -20.70
N PRO A 1034 37.75 -25.94 -20.60
CA PRO A 1034 39.04 -25.82 -19.92
C PRO A 1034 39.92 -24.84 -20.68
N SER A 1035 39.97 -23.58 -20.22
CA SER A 1035 40.86 -22.57 -20.76
C SER A 1035 42.25 -22.75 -20.14
N THR A 1036 43.23 -23.09 -20.96
CA THR A 1036 44.62 -22.77 -20.62
C THR A 1036 44.81 -21.25 -20.67
N PRO A 1037 45.63 -20.65 -19.79
CA PRO A 1037 45.82 -19.21 -19.77
C PRO A 1037 46.41 -18.74 -21.11
N PRO A 1038 45.85 -17.68 -21.74
CA PRO A 1038 46.39 -17.16 -22.98
C PRO A 1038 47.83 -16.63 -22.75
N PRO A 1039 48.75 -16.82 -23.71
CA PRO A 1039 50.09 -16.26 -23.61
C PRO A 1039 49.98 -14.74 -23.53
N LYS A 1040 50.54 -14.14 -22.46
CA LYS A 1040 50.60 -12.69 -22.25
C LYS A 1040 51.04 -11.99 -23.55
N ARG A 1041 50.11 -11.29 -24.21
CA ARG A 1041 50.46 -10.29 -25.22
C ARG A 1041 51.28 -9.21 -24.51
N LYS A 1042 52.50 -8.96 -24.99
CA LYS A 1042 53.30 -7.81 -24.55
C LYS A 1042 52.55 -6.55 -24.96
N SER A 1043 52.04 -5.79 -23.99
CA SER A 1043 51.53 -4.44 -24.22
C SER A 1043 52.71 -3.49 -24.50
N PRO A 1044 52.63 -2.60 -25.51
CA PRO A 1044 53.61 -1.55 -25.75
C PRO A 1044 53.19 -0.29 -24.97
N SER A 1045 53.32 -0.33 -23.64
CA SER A 1045 53.19 0.87 -22.79
C SER A 1045 53.84 0.60 -21.43
N GLN A 1046 55.16 0.48 -21.42
CA GLN A 1046 55.93 0.68 -20.20
C GLN A 1046 56.12 2.18 -20.01
N ASP A 1047 55.35 2.74 -19.08
CA ASP A 1047 55.55 4.07 -18.54
C ASP A 1047 56.89 4.13 -17.79
N VAL A 1048 57.72 5.11 -18.15
CA VAL A 1048 59.12 5.27 -17.75
C VAL A 1048 59.28 6.02 -16.41
N LEU A 1049 58.21 6.29 -15.65
CA LEU A 1049 58.29 7.16 -14.46
C LEU A 1049 57.60 6.62 -13.20
N GLY A 1050 57.69 5.31 -12.96
CA GLY A 1050 57.19 4.65 -11.74
C GLY A 1050 58.27 4.27 -10.71
N LEU A 1051 59.39 4.99 -10.65
CA LEU A 1051 60.56 4.64 -9.82
C LEU A 1051 60.94 5.74 -8.81
N VAL A 1052 60.01 6.21 -7.98
CA VAL A 1052 60.35 6.82 -6.68
C VAL A 1052 59.18 6.62 -5.70
N ALA A 1053 59.24 5.57 -4.88
CA ALA A 1053 58.59 5.59 -3.57
C ALA A 1053 59.41 4.73 -2.61
N ILE A 1054 59.86 5.40 -1.55
CA ILE A 1054 60.87 5.00 -0.59
C ILE A 1054 60.25 4.08 0.45
N SER A 1055 60.84 2.90 0.68
CA SER A 1055 60.66 2.13 1.91
C SER A 1055 61.98 1.49 2.36
N PRO A 1056 62.25 1.36 3.68
CA PRO A 1056 63.61 1.25 4.23
C PRO A 1056 64.20 -0.18 4.18
N PRO A 1057 65.53 -0.33 4.40
CA PRO A 1057 66.31 -1.46 3.93
C PRO A 1057 66.52 -2.54 4.99
N THR A 1058 66.24 -3.79 4.66
CA THR A 1058 66.84 -4.95 5.33
C THR A 1058 66.86 -6.18 4.41
N ALA A 1059 67.95 -6.93 4.47
CA ALA A 1059 68.23 -8.22 3.85
C ALA A 1059 68.83 -8.22 2.41
N VAL A 1060 70.13 -7.95 2.42
CA VAL A 1060 71.18 -8.56 1.57
C VAL A 1060 70.96 -10.09 1.44
N LEU A 1061 70.97 -10.63 0.21
CA LEU A 1061 71.82 -11.75 -0.25
C LEU A 1061 71.45 -12.18 -1.70
N ARG A 1062 72.51 -12.50 -2.45
CA ARG A 1062 72.66 -12.76 -3.91
C ARG A 1062 71.89 -14.02 -4.39
N SER A 1063 71.55 -14.28 -5.66
CA SER A 1063 72.32 -14.32 -6.94
C SER A 1063 71.37 -14.70 -8.13
N PRO A 1064 71.84 -14.92 -9.38
CA PRO A 1064 71.74 -14.00 -10.51
C PRO A 1064 70.80 -14.46 -11.65
N ALA A 1065 70.61 -13.56 -12.62
CA ALA A 1065 69.94 -13.81 -13.89
C ALA A 1065 70.50 -15.04 -14.64
N VAL A 1066 69.61 -15.94 -15.04
CA VAL A 1066 69.88 -16.94 -16.09
C VAL A 1066 69.05 -16.56 -17.31
N THR A 1067 69.78 -16.10 -18.33
CA THR A 1067 69.33 -15.89 -19.70
C THR A 1067 69.06 -17.22 -20.40
N GLY A 1068 67.95 -17.29 -21.13
CA GLY A 1068 67.80 -18.06 -22.37
C GLY A 1068 67.90 -19.59 -22.29
N LEU A 1069 66.75 -20.26 -22.13
CA LEU A 1069 66.51 -21.63 -22.62
C LEU A 1069 65.00 -21.88 -22.75
N THR A 1070 64.41 -21.44 -23.85
CA THR A 1070 63.08 -21.90 -24.28
C THR A 1070 63.17 -23.34 -24.73
N LYS A 1071 62.90 -24.29 -23.82
CA LYS A 1071 62.54 -25.66 -24.20
C LYS A 1071 61.04 -25.71 -24.45
N THR A 1072 60.64 -25.85 -25.71
CA THR A 1072 59.29 -26.22 -26.10
C THR A 1072 59.12 -27.72 -25.87
N TYR A 1073 58.28 -28.09 -24.91
CA TYR A 1073 57.92 -29.47 -24.64
C TYR A 1073 56.62 -29.81 -25.37
N THR A 1074 56.64 -30.85 -26.20
CA THR A 1074 55.46 -31.38 -26.90
C THR A 1074 55.16 -32.78 -26.40
N ARG A 1075 53.89 -33.02 -26.00
CA ARG A 1075 53.30 -34.30 -25.57
C ARG A 1075 53.84 -34.90 -24.26
N ASN A 1076 53.08 -34.72 -23.17
CA ASN A 1076 53.04 -35.61 -21.99
C ASN A 1076 54.37 -36.03 -21.30
N ASP A 1077 55.49 -35.36 -21.55
CA ASP A 1077 56.79 -35.63 -20.90
C ASP A 1077 56.73 -35.63 -19.36
N PHE A 1078 55.82 -34.86 -18.76
CA PHE A 1078 55.65 -34.82 -17.30
C PHE A 1078 55.16 -36.15 -16.69
N ARG A 1079 54.43 -36.97 -17.45
CA ARG A 1079 53.95 -38.27 -16.96
C ARG A 1079 55.03 -39.34 -17.05
N GLU A 1080 55.88 -39.31 -18.08
CA GLU A 1080 56.95 -40.30 -18.25
C GLU A 1080 58.14 -40.04 -17.29
N LEU A 1081 58.50 -38.78 -17.05
CA LEU A 1081 59.60 -38.44 -16.12
C LEU A 1081 59.30 -38.77 -14.64
N ARG A 1082 58.02 -38.86 -14.25
CA ARG A 1082 57.63 -39.25 -12.88
C ARG A 1082 57.51 -40.77 -12.69
N GLN A 1083 57.49 -41.55 -13.77
CA GLN A 1083 57.41 -43.02 -13.73
C GLN A 1083 58.78 -43.71 -13.74
N LEU A 1084 59.87 -42.97 -14.00
CA LEU A 1084 61.23 -43.49 -13.89
C LEU A 1084 61.65 -43.65 -12.41
N PRO A 1085 62.09 -44.85 -11.97
CA PRO A 1085 62.46 -45.11 -10.58
C PRO A 1085 63.62 -44.24 -10.04
N SER A 1086 64.41 -43.63 -10.91
CA SER A 1086 65.56 -42.79 -10.55
C SER A 1086 65.20 -41.37 -10.10
N ALA A 1087 63.98 -40.89 -10.35
CA ALA A 1087 63.55 -39.53 -9.99
C ALA A 1087 62.88 -39.43 -8.59
N ARG A 1088 62.82 -40.52 -7.83
CA ARG A 1088 62.15 -40.60 -6.51
C ARG A 1088 63.07 -40.34 -5.31
N GLN A 1089 64.29 -39.85 -5.51
CA GLN A 1089 65.19 -39.52 -4.41
C GLN A 1089 65.34 -38.00 -4.26
N ASN A 1090 64.90 -37.50 -3.10
CA ASN A 1090 65.05 -36.14 -2.57
C ASN A 1090 64.15 -35.02 -3.13
N THR A 1091 62.92 -34.98 -2.63
CA THR A 1091 62.28 -33.70 -2.27
C THR A 1091 61.55 -33.85 -0.93
N SER A 1092 62.07 -33.23 0.13
CA SER A 1092 61.51 -33.22 1.50
C SER A 1092 60.32 -32.27 1.67
N ARG A 1093 59.44 -32.17 0.66
CA ARG A 1093 58.22 -31.35 0.73
C ARG A 1093 57.02 -32.25 0.54
N LEU A 1094 56.06 -32.12 1.47
CA LEU A 1094 54.76 -32.80 1.43
C LEU A 1094 54.07 -32.53 0.09
N PRO A 1095 53.33 -33.50 -0.47
CA PRO A 1095 52.62 -33.31 -1.72
C PRO A 1095 51.55 -32.23 -1.55
N SER A 1096 51.53 -31.26 -2.45
CA SER A 1096 50.46 -30.28 -2.60
C SER A 1096 49.15 -31.02 -2.90
N MET A 1097 48.16 -30.93 -2.01
CA MET A 1097 46.75 -31.26 -2.27
C MET A 1097 46.18 -30.26 -3.30
N HIS A 1098 46.49 -30.47 -4.55
CA HIS A 1098 45.74 -29.91 -5.67
C HIS A 1098 46.01 -30.82 -6.85
N VAL A 1099 45.20 -31.87 -6.95
CA VAL A 1099 44.79 -32.64 -8.13
C VAL A 1099 44.31 -33.96 -7.53
N ASP A 1100 43.00 -34.05 -7.29
CA ASP A 1100 42.16 -35.24 -7.07
C ASP A 1100 41.04 -34.94 -6.06
N ASP A 1101 40.24 -33.90 -6.34
CA ASP A 1101 38.91 -33.70 -5.74
C ASP A 1101 37.99 -33.13 -6.82
N PHE A 1102 37.67 -33.98 -7.80
CA PHE A 1102 36.57 -33.75 -8.74
C PHE A 1102 35.60 -34.90 -8.54
N LEU A 1103 34.75 -34.78 -7.51
CA LEU A 1103 33.43 -35.39 -7.33
C LEU A 1103 33.03 -35.25 -5.84
N GLN A 1104 32.50 -34.07 -5.46
CA GLN A 1104 31.56 -33.82 -4.36
C GLN A 1104 31.68 -32.35 -3.90
N VAL A 1105 30.73 -31.50 -4.27
CA VAL A 1105 30.43 -30.26 -3.53
C VAL A 1105 28.91 -30.14 -3.43
N GLU A 1106 28.36 -30.73 -2.37
CA GLU A 1106 27.19 -30.19 -1.68
C GLU A 1106 27.70 -29.52 -0.39
N MET A 1107 27.16 -28.31 -0.13
CA MET A 1107 27.13 -27.56 1.12
C MET A 1107 28.43 -27.36 1.93
N SER A 1108 29.01 -26.15 1.86
CA SER A 1108 29.44 -25.41 3.07
C SER A 1108 29.81 -23.95 2.73
N SER A 1109 29.43 -23.05 3.62
CA SER A 1109 29.54 -21.59 3.53
C SER A 1109 30.68 -21.05 4.41
N SER A 1110 31.60 -20.26 3.86
CA SER A 1110 32.45 -19.27 4.57
C SER A 1110 33.26 -18.39 3.59
N PRO A 1111 33.86 -17.25 3.98
CA PRO A 1111 33.39 -15.93 3.56
C PRO A 1111 34.36 -15.16 2.63
N LEU A 1112 33.82 -14.10 2.00
CA LEU A 1112 34.52 -12.93 1.46
C LEU A 1112 35.68 -13.19 0.49
N ALA A 1113 35.32 -13.62 -0.72
CA ALA A 1113 35.98 -13.18 -1.95
C ALA A 1113 34.94 -13.17 -3.07
N GLN A 1114 34.58 -11.98 -3.56
CA GLN A 1114 33.78 -11.86 -4.79
C GLN A 1114 34.51 -12.58 -5.93
N PRO A 1115 33.90 -13.57 -6.59
CA PRO A 1115 34.46 -14.07 -7.84
C PRO A 1115 34.30 -12.95 -8.88
N VAL A 1116 35.42 -12.42 -9.36
CA VAL A 1116 35.44 -11.62 -10.60
C VAL A 1116 35.02 -12.58 -11.70
N VAL A 1117 33.76 -12.47 -12.15
CA VAL A 1117 33.27 -13.13 -13.35
C VAL A 1117 34.13 -12.63 -14.51
N PRO A 1118 34.81 -13.51 -15.27
CA PRO A 1118 35.56 -13.07 -16.42
C PRO A 1118 34.57 -12.49 -17.44
N SER A 1119 34.87 -11.28 -17.90
CA SER A 1119 34.20 -10.60 -19.00
C SER A 1119 34.22 -11.49 -20.26
N GLY A 1120 33.13 -12.22 -20.47
CA GLY A 1120 32.83 -12.99 -21.67
C GLY A 1120 31.32 -12.94 -21.89
N ASP A 1121 30.92 -12.47 -23.07
CA ASP A 1121 29.55 -12.19 -23.52
C ASP A 1121 28.55 -13.38 -23.53
N MET A 1122 28.78 -14.45 -22.76
CA MET A 1122 28.10 -15.74 -22.95
C MET A 1122 26.98 -16.10 -21.96
N LEU A 1123 26.74 -15.31 -20.90
CA LEU A 1123 25.69 -15.61 -19.90
C LEU A 1123 24.42 -14.73 -20.01
N ASN A 1124 24.29 -13.89 -21.03
CA ASN A 1124 23.26 -12.84 -21.12
C ASN A 1124 21.94 -13.25 -21.83
N LEU A 1125 21.55 -14.52 -21.83
CA LEU A 1125 20.46 -15.03 -22.70
C LEU A 1125 19.39 -15.83 -21.96
N SER A 1126 18.89 -15.30 -20.83
CA SER A 1126 17.62 -15.74 -20.26
C SER A 1126 16.54 -14.71 -20.59
N PRO A 1127 15.55 -15.02 -21.46
CA PRO A 1127 14.44 -14.11 -21.75
C PRO A 1127 13.55 -13.95 -20.50
N SER A 1128 12.82 -12.83 -20.43
CA SER A 1128 11.78 -12.59 -19.44
C SER A 1128 10.61 -13.56 -19.68
N PHE A 1129 10.53 -14.63 -18.89
CA PHE A 1129 9.41 -15.57 -18.95
C PHE A 1129 8.21 -15.00 -18.19
N ASN A 1130 7.13 -14.69 -18.90
CA ASN A 1130 5.83 -14.46 -18.30
C ASN A 1130 5.02 -15.77 -18.43
N MET A 1131 4.95 -16.58 -17.37
CA MET A 1131 4.18 -17.84 -17.41
C MET A 1131 2.68 -17.53 -17.25
N GLY A 1132 2.00 -17.28 -18.38
CA GLY A 1132 0.55 -17.27 -18.43
C GLY A 1132 -0.01 -18.65 -18.10
N LYS A 1133 -0.68 -18.79 -16.95
CA LYS A 1133 -1.49 -19.97 -16.63
C LYS A 1133 -2.81 -19.88 -17.39
N GLU A 1134 -2.81 -20.30 -18.65
CA GLU A 1134 -4.05 -20.74 -19.30
C GLU A 1134 -4.11 -22.27 -19.27
N ASN A 1135 -5.16 -22.78 -18.64
CA ASN A 1135 -5.52 -24.19 -18.38
C ASN A 1135 -4.96 -24.79 -17.09
N GLY A 1136 -5.83 -24.81 -16.08
CA GLY A 1136 -5.63 -25.57 -14.85
C GLY A 1136 -5.63 -27.07 -15.14
N TYR A 1137 -4.55 -27.73 -14.76
CA TYR A 1137 -4.48 -29.10 -14.23
C TYR A 1137 -3.02 -29.36 -13.83
N ILE A 1138 -2.66 -29.01 -12.59
CA ILE A 1138 -1.78 -29.80 -11.70
C ILE A 1138 -2.31 -29.61 -10.27
#